data_AF-A0A6B2T6R3-F1
#
_entry.id   AF-A0A6B2T6R3-F1
#
_cell.length_a   1.000
_cell.length_b   1.000
_cell.length_c   1.000
_cell.angle_alpha   90.00
_cell.angle_beta   90.00
_cell.angle_gamma   90.00
#
_symmetry.space_group_name_H-M   'P 1'
#
loop_
_entity.id
_entity.type
_entity.pdbx_description
1 polymer ?
#
loop_
_entity_poly.entity_id
_entity_poly.type
_entity_poly.pdbx_seq_one_letter_code
_entity_poly.pdbx_strand_id
1 'polypeptide(L)'
;MGARVSRARKRTGLATAAALATGALTLSLLPAAGASAADEPGSAWGKDAPNFTMPEVKVGTNKPTAPQAEAQPSEEVARWRAQQKERARGGEAAAAHVAPAEIPSHVPEGQGDVPWHRISNFAVTDALTARINFSTGNLMLTATDFSIAGVGQELTLARTYNSLDAPWGKVSQRWWQQYERYLQVLDDEVVLYDASGDTLRYKKASDGSYTTPKGYSKELKKNTDGTYTVTNWKTHTKDTYNEHGTLTKVTDKNKGTITIDQHDKGDEHKGFKLTETRSGRWIDLVKTDASQWQAKDNTGRTAVFDLDPDGNLHKTTDAEGKTTTFGYDTSRRLTKITTAEGRVTVFTYDNANRVTSMLRATELNGSGHTGPTWTYKYSADSPTAAGTTTVTDPEQHATKYQHDGDGQVDEVTDALGHKRSTKYDANHNIDTATDAMGTGTTPGNVSDYGFNTRNNLESVKSPTGGKTVTSWQTVAGGDKPKDSTNADGEKTSFTYDTAGNTKTVAQTGTGGGHVSYTYNPATPDCGGFEGQRCTAQTKMSAAKTVKTSFKYDDKGNLVKVTPPKPLGETTYTYDELGRTETLTDGRGIKKVFTYDHLDRIKTVSTTNDTVRYHYDGDGNLRQRDDSTGTVKYEFDPLQRETVRTLQDGSQTLLAYTPAGNVDYYQDPTGKTDYTWNEVNKLKEFKDPQGKTTTYKYNNNDIRTQTTYPGGTVQKVDVDNSSRPKNIKATSPKGTLVDLTYTYGYGTDAKTDGNKIRTKTDAVTGMKTSYTYDGAGRFSYAEEKKGSTLNSSWQYCYDLAGNLTSQGTAEGCPRGTTYTINDAQQITAKNGSTTNWSYDTEGHETAGASTPEGTRTGEKWSDHSQLTSLTVSDSTYEGRYGSTDQSERIKLGDTYFHNGPLGLSATSTAGVDTGFNREPGGTLNSMTRDGKTYFYLTDVLGSVVAVTDESGTKVNEYSYSPRGVTRAATSEKIIQPYRFAGGYQDPTGLYHLAARYYDPNIGRFTQRDPSGQEKNPYLYAEGDPVNRIDPSGLFSFGDVSGALDWGSLTEKIMSGDAKGAFAAKVGILVGIGTEAVCGAAAAAGAAPTLGASVGAGITGCTVLSAGLAAGATAGTEAAL
;
A
#
# COMPACT_ATOMS: atom_id res chain seq x y z
N MET A 1 49.96 -41.02 13.49
CA MET A 1 49.41 -42.38 13.70
C MET A 1 48.18 -42.47 12.80
N GLY A 2 48.25 -43.09 11.61
CA GLY A 2 47.97 -44.52 11.38
C GLY A 2 46.44 -44.74 11.42
N ALA A 3 45.72 -45.28 10.43
CA ALA A 3 46.05 -46.13 9.29
C ALA A 3 44.88 -46.06 8.26
N ARG A 4 45.17 -45.97 6.94
CA ARG A 4 45.11 -47.04 5.91
C ARG A 4 43.72 -47.32 5.31
N VAL A 5 43.50 -47.07 4.00
CA VAL A 5 43.67 -47.98 2.80
C VAL A 5 42.26 -48.37 2.30
N SER A 6 41.88 -48.49 1.01
CA SER A 6 42.50 -48.79 -0.30
C SER A 6 41.54 -48.32 -1.42
N ARG A 7 42.02 -47.79 -2.57
CA ARG A 7 42.24 -48.42 -3.91
C ARG A 7 40.98 -49.10 -4.53
N ALA A 8 40.70 -49.06 -5.85
CA ALA A 8 41.52 -49.00 -7.08
C ALA A 8 40.70 -48.36 -8.25
N ARG A 9 41.23 -47.66 -9.27
CA ARG A 9 42.30 -47.85 -10.30
C ARG A 9 41.92 -48.70 -11.53
N LYS A 10 41.92 -48.08 -12.72
CA LYS A 10 42.67 -48.41 -13.99
C LYS A 10 42.20 -47.46 -15.12
N ARG A 11 43.06 -46.65 -15.78
CA ARG A 11 44.13 -46.91 -16.82
C ARG A 11 43.52 -47.25 -18.19
N THR A 12 43.95 -46.73 -19.36
CA THR A 12 45.29 -46.53 -20.01
C THR A 12 45.14 -45.56 -21.21
N GLY A 13 46.10 -44.71 -21.63
CA GLY A 13 47.36 -44.93 -22.41
C GLY A 13 47.16 -44.46 -23.88
N LEU A 14 48.07 -43.91 -24.70
CA LEU A 14 49.55 -43.80 -24.77
C LEU A 14 49.98 -42.75 -25.86
N ALA A 15 51.29 -42.48 -25.91
CA ALA A 15 52.11 -41.58 -26.75
C ALA A 15 52.04 -41.80 -28.29
N THR A 16 52.59 -40.97 -29.21
CA THR A 16 54.03 -40.71 -29.49
C THR A 16 54.24 -39.67 -30.64
N ALA A 17 55.45 -39.11 -30.76
CA ALA A 17 55.90 -38.00 -31.62
C ALA A 17 56.58 -38.42 -32.98
N ALA A 18 56.73 -37.49 -33.95
CA ALA A 18 57.98 -37.17 -34.71
C ALA A 18 57.84 -36.21 -35.94
N ALA A 19 58.68 -35.16 -35.93
CA ALA A 19 59.47 -34.41 -36.96
C ALA A 19 59.11 -34.20 -38.48
N LEU A 20 59.15 -32.90 -38.87
CA LEU A 20 59.82 -32.17 -40.00
C LEU A 20 59.67 -32.55 -41.50
N ALA A 21 59.17 -31.61 -42.32
CA ALA A 21 59.83 -31.01 -43.52
C ALA A 21 58.96 -29.94 -44.23
N THR A 22 59.63 -29.06 -44.98
CA THR A 22 59.29 -27.71 -45.50
C THR A 22 58.43 -27.60 -46.78
N GLY A 23 57.70 -26.48 -46.93
CA GLY A 23 57.13 -25.97 -48.20
C GLY A 23 56.41 -24.60 -48.01
N ALA A 24 56.63 -23.63 -48.90
CA ALA A 24 56.41 -22.19 -48.69
C ALA A 24 55.12 -21.58 -49.32
N LEU A 25 54.71 -20.41 -48.78
CA LEU A 25 53.87 -19.29 -49.32
C LEU A 25 52.40 -19.64 -49.71
N THR A 26 51.34 -18.93 -49.26
CA THR A 26 51.04 -17.48 -49.40
C THR A 26 50.03 -16.96 -48.35
N LEU A 27 49.97 -15.63 -48.22
CA LEU A 27 49.20 -14.79 -47.27
C LEU A 27 47.67 -14.97 -47.29
N SER A 28 47.07 -15.03 -46.10
CA SER A 28 45.90 -14.23 -45.73
C SER A 28 45.87 -14.02 -44.21
N LEU A 29 45.68 -12.76 -43.80
CA LEU A 29 45.73 -12.27 -42.42
C LEU A 29 44.54 -12.78 -41.60
N LEU A 30 44.81 -13.71 -40.68
CA LEU A 30 44.07 -13.92 -39.43
C LEU A 30 44.97 -13.45 -38.28
N PRO A 31 44.53 -12.57 -37.37
CA PRO A 31 45.05 -12.54 -36.01
C PRO A 31 44.07 -13.28 -35.09
N ALA A 32 44.46 -13.89 -33.98
CA ALA A 32 45.68 -14.56 -33.55
C ALA A 32 45.19 -15.48 -32.43
N ALA A 33 45.76 -16.68 -32.33
CA ALA A 33 45.40 -17.64 -31.30
C ALA A 33 45.71 -17.13 -29.88
N GLY A 34 44.78 -17.38 -28.98
CA GLY A 34 45.08 -17.80 -27.61
C GLY A 34 45.78 -16.78 -26.73
N ALA A 35 45.04 -15.74 -26.31
CA ALA A 35 45.18 -15.34 -24.92
C ALA A 35 44.71 -16.53 -24.07
N SER A 36 45.58 -17.03 -23.19
CA SER A 36 45.11 -17.82 -22.04
C SER A 36 43.98 -17.04 -21.39
N ALA A 37 42.86 -17.70 -21.09
CA ALA A 37 41.86 -17.19 -20.16
C ALA A 37 42.58 -16.91 -18.83
N ALA A 38 43.13 -15.71 -18.69
CA ALA A 38 43.34 -15.12 -17.39
C ALA A 38 41.94 -15.04 -16.80
N ASP A 39 41.76 -15.64 -15.62
CA ASP A 39 40.52 -15.64 -14.86
C ASP A 39 39.85 -14.27 -14.94
N GLU A 40 38.86 -14.12 -15.84
CA GLU A 40 37.95 -12.99 -15.72
C GLU A 40 37.26 -13.21 -14.36
N PRO A 41 37.35 -12.25 -13.43
CA PRO A 41 36.76 -12.42 -12.12
C PRO A 41 35.27 -12.71 -12.31
N GLY A 42 34.82 -13.86 -11.83
CA GLY A 42 33.41 -14.22 -11.82
C GLY A 42 32.61 -13.22 -10.99
N SER A 43 31.32 -13.07 -11.30
CA SER A 43 30.40 -12.24 -10.52
C SER A 43 30.30 -12.74 -9.06
N ALA A 44 30.27 -11.81 -8.11
CA ALA A 44 30.09 -12.08 -6.69
C ALA A 44 28.69 -12.65 -6.37
N TRP A 45 27.72 -12.47 -7.27
CA TRP A 45 26.35 -12.96 -7.12
C TRP A 45 26.13 -14.38 -7.67
N GLY A 46 27.19 -15.07 -8.11
CA GLY A 46 27.08 -16.45 -8.58
C GLY A 46 26.83 -17.46 -7.45
N LYS A 47 26.69 -18.73 -7.82
CA LYS A 47 26.56 -19.89 -6.90
C LYS A 47 27.64 -20.01 -5.80
N ASP A 48 28.77 -19.32 -5.97
CA ASP A 48 29.91 -19.31 -5.05
C ASP A 48 29.85 -18.08 -4.10
N ALA A 49 28.76 -17.31 -4.15
CA ALA A 49 28.45 -16.20 -3.24
C ALA A 49 28.44 -16.65 -1.77
N PRO A 50 28.73 -15.74 -0.82
CA PRO A 50 28.63 -16.05 0.59
C PRO A 50 27.19 -16.42 0.98
N ASN A 51 27.07 -17.44 1.83
CA ASN A 51 25.81 -17.72 2.52
C ASN A 51 25.75 -16.93 3.82
N PHE A 52 24.65 -16.24 4.03
CA PHE A 52 24.28 -15.57 5.26
C PHE A 52 23.44 -16.49 6.15
N THR A 53 23.48 -16.20 7.44
CA THR A 53 22.61 -16.85 8.43
C THR A 53 21.65 -15.81 8.98
N MET A 54 20.45 -16.25 9.39
CA MET A 54 19.53 -15.39 10.12
C MET A 54 20.24 -14.71 11.31
N PRO A 55 20.15 -13.38 11.43
CA PRO A 55 20.80 -12.65 12.49
C PRO A 55 20.04 -12.85 13.81
N GLU A 56 20.74 -12.66 14.93
CA GLU A 56 20.11 -12.64 16.26
C GLU A 56 19.14 -11.46 16.38
N VAL A 57 17.97 -11.68 16.97
CA VAL A 57 17.02 -10.59 17.21
C VAL A 57 17.43 -9.80 18.43
N LYS A 58 17.69 -8.51 18.23
CA LYS A 58 18.01 -7.60 19.33
C LYS A 58 16.77 -7.34 20.20
N VAL A 59 16.87 -7.67 21.49
CA VAL A 59 15.79 -7.58 22.50
C VAL A 59 15.47 -6.13 22.93
N GLY A 60 16.38 -5.18 22.73
CA GLY A 60 16.26 -3.83 23.29
C GLY A 60 16.54 -3.75 24.78
N THR A 61 16.60 -2.53 25.31
CA THR A 61 16.85 -2.30 26.75
C THR A 61 15.57 -2.09 27.53
N ASN A 62 14.46 -1.74 26.86
CA ASN A 62 13.16 -1.63 27.50
C ASN A 62 12.66 -3.01 27.98
N LYS A 63 11.95 -3.03 29.10
CA LYS A 63 11.52 -4.27 29.79
C LYS A 63 10.04 -4.21 30.15
N PRO A 64 9.36 -5.37 30.22
CA PRO A 64 7.96 -5.42 30.61
C PRO A 64 7.73 -4.79 31.98
N THR A 65 6.64 -4.05 32.11
CA THR A 65 6.11 -3.60 33.39
C THR A 65 5.48 -4.76 34.15
N ALA A 66 5.53 -4.72 35.48
CA ALA A 66 4.86 -5.72 36.30
C ALA A 66 3.33 -5.65 36.08
N PRO A 67 2.65 -6.78 35.83
CA PRO A 67 1.19 -6.80 35.71
C PRO A 67 0.54 -6.52 37.07
N GLN A 68 -0.59 -5.81 37.05
CA GLN A 68 -1.43 -5.59 38.22
C GLN A 68 -2.75 -6.33 38.05
N ALA A 69 -3.32 -6.85 39.14
CA ALA A 69 -4.67 -7.39 39.12
C ALA A 69 -5.68 -6.28 38.83
N GLU A 70 -6.76 -6.61 38.12
CA GLU A 70 -7.88 -5.70 37.91
C GLU A 70 -8.46 -5.22 39.25
N ALA A 71 -8.81 -3.93 39.33
CA ALA A 71 -9.52 -3.37 40.47
C ALA A 71 -10.92 -4.00 40.58
N GLN A 72 -11.44 -4.10 41.80
CA GLN A 72 -12.82 -4.55 41.98
C GLN A 72 -13.77 -3.60 41.23
N PRO A 73 -14.64 -4.12 40.35
CA PRO A 73 -15.56 -3.28 39.59
C PRO A 73 -16.54 -2.60 40.55
N SER A 74 -16.99 -1.39 40.20
CA SER A 74 -18.09 -0.76 40.91
C SER A 74 -19.36 -1.61 40.81
N GLU A 75 -20.30 -1.42 41.73
CA GLU A 75 -21.59 -2.14 41.70
C GLU A 75 -22.33 -1.94 40.37
N GLU A 76 -22.18 -0.77 39.76
CA GLU A 76 -22.76 -0.41 38.47
C GLU A 76 -22.12 -1.18 37.30
N VAL A 77 -20.79 -1.24 37.25
CA VAL A 77 -20.05 -2.02 36.25
C VAL A 77 -20.34 -3.52 36.43
N ALA A 78 -20.40 -4.01 37.67
CA ALA A 78 -20.73 -5.40 37.96
C ALA A 78 -22.15 -5.77 37.48
N ARG A 79 -23.14 -4.91 37.72
CA ARG A 79 -24.51 -5.07 37.21
C ARG A 79 -24.54 -5.03 35.68
N TRP A 80 -23.82 -4.10 35.04
CA TRP A 80 -23.73 -4.03 33.58
C TRP A 80 -23.13 -5.31 32.99
N ARG A 81 -22.00 -5.80 33.55
CA ARG A 81 -21.36 -7.07 33.13
C ARG A 81 -22.31 -8.26 33.26
N ALA A 82 -23.11 -8.32 34.33
CA ALA A 82 -24.10 -9.37 34.52
C ALA A 82 -25.21 -9.34 33.46
N GLN A 83 -25.68 -8.15 33.08
CA GLN A 83 -26.66 -7.99 31.99
C GLN A 83 -26.10 -8.43 30.63
N GLN A 84 -24.86 -8.06 30.32
CA GLN A 84 -24.23 -8.50 29.07
C GLN A 84 -24.08 -10.02 29.02
N LYS A 85 -23.70 -10.63 30.14
CA LYS A 85 -23.61 -12.09 30.27
C LYS A 85 -24.96 -12.77 30.02
N GLU A 86 -26.04 -12.22 30.57
CA GLU A 86 -27.37 -12.79 30.39
C GLU A 86 -27.84 -12.69 28.94
N ARG A 87 -27.61 -11.53 28.30
CA ARG A 87 -27.87 -11.36 26.86
C ARG A 87 -27.15 -12.39 26.00
N ALA A 88 -25.90 -12.71 26.33
CA ALA A 88 -25.10 -13.68 25.57
C ALA A 88 -25.56 -15.14 25.72
N ARG A 89 -26.39 -15.46 26.74
CA ARG A 89 -26.86 -16.84 26.97
C ARG A 89 -27.97 -17.28 26.03
N GLY A 90 -28.86 -16.39 25.57
CA GLY A 90 -29.89 -16.66 24.56
C GLY A 90 -31.32 -16.20 24.93
N GLY A 91 -32.18 -16.08 23.92
CA GLY A 91 -33.64 -15.81 24.03
C GLY A 91 -34.09 -14.39 23.64
N GLU A 92 -35.07 -14.25 22.75
CA GLU A 92 -35.70 -12.96 22.39
C GLU A 92 -36.27 -12.23 23.63
N ALA A 93 -36.71 -12.99 24.64
CA ALA A 93 -37.20 -12.47 25.92
C ALA A 93 -36.10 -11.89 26.82
N ALA A 94 -34.84 -12.35 26.73
CA ALA A 94 -33.71 -11.77 27.47
C ALA A 94 -33.24 -10.44 26.86
N ALA A 95 -33.59 -10.18 25.59
CA ALA A 95 -33.39 -8.93 24.88
C ALA A 95 -34.63 -7.99 24.91
N ALA A 96 -35.64 -8.33 25.71
CA ALA A 96 -36.86 -7.54 25.84
C ALA A 96 -36.61 -6.13 26.38
N HIS A 97 -37.54 -5.22 26.06
CA HIS A 97 -37.55 -3.84 26.49
C HIS A 97 -37.38 -3.74 28.02
N VAL A 98 -36.30 -3.10 28.48
CA VAL A 98 -36.03 -2.97 29.91
C VAL A 98 -36.80 -1.75 30.42
N ALA A 99 -37.93 -2.00 31.11
CA ALA A 99 -38.69 -0.97 31.82
C ALA A 99 -37.81 -0.28 32.89
N PRO A 100 -38.06 1.00 33.24
CA PRO A 100 -37.07 1.92 33.81
C PRO A 100 -36.76 1.72 35.30
N ALA A 101 -36.91 0.51 35.85
CA ALA A 101 -36.73 0.33 37.29
C ALA A 101 -35.27 0.20 37.75
N GLU A 102 -34.35 -0.46 37.02
CA GLU A 102 -32.97 -0.70 37.53
C GLU A 102 -31.91 -0.93 36.43
N ILE A 103 -31.84 -0.08 35.40
CA ILE A 103 -30.71 -0.12 34.44
C ILE A 103 -29.46 0.41 35.17
N PRO A 104 -28.34 -0.33 35.25
CA PRO A 104 -27.08 0.27 35.71
C PRO A 104 -26.73 1.40 34.75
N SER A 105 -26.51 2.60 35.28
CA SER A 105 -26.27 3.84 34.51
C SER A 105 -24.98 3.84 33.66
N HIS A 106 -24.25 2.71 33.63
CA HIS A 106 -22.95 2.59 33.02
C HIS A 106 -23.05 1.99 31.62
N VAL A 107 -22.61 2.76 30.62
CA VAL A 107 -22.34 2.30 29.26
C VAL A 107 -20.87 2.60 28.99
N PRO A 108 -20.04 1.61 28.62
CA PRO A 108 -18.62 1.82 28.38
C PRO A 108 -18.42 2.59 27.07
N GLU A 109 -18.02 3.86 27.18
CA GLU A 109 -17.71 4.73 26.05
C GLU A 109 -16.18 4.79 25.82
N GLY A 110 -15.74 5.07 24.58
CA GLY A 110 -14.31 5.26 24.28
C GLY A 110 -13.53 3.99 23.90
N GLN A 111 -14.17 2.82 23.88
CA GLN A 111 -13.58 1.55 23.44
C GLN A 111 -13.97 1.20 22.00
N GLY A 112 -13.33 0.18 21.41
CA GLY A 112 -13.54 -0.13 19.99
C GLY A 112 -12.94 0.94 19.05
N ASP A 113 -13.52 1.04 17.85
CA ASP A 113 -13.08 1.93 16.78
C ASP A 113 -13.73 3.32 16.85
N VAL A 114 -13.36 4.11 17.86
CA VAL A 114 -13.79 5.50 18.00
C VAL A 114 -13.11 6.40 16.95
N PRO A 115 -13.85 7.16 16.12
CA PRO A 115 -13.28 7.88 14.97
C PRO A 115 -12.16 8.89 15.26
N TRP A 116 -12.12 9.46 16.46
CA TRP A 116 -11.16 10.50 16.84
C TRP A 116 -10.03 10.01 17.78
N HIS A 117 -10.03 8.72 18.15
CA HIS A 117 -8.95 8.13 18.95
C HIS A 117 -7.73 7.79 18.09
N ARG A 118 -6.54 7.76 18.72
CA ARG A 118 -5.31 7.26 18.10
C ARG A 118 -5.08 5.81 18.48
N ILE A 119 -4.84 4.95 17.49
CA ILE A 119 -4.69 3.51 17.67
C ILE A 119 -3.47 3.04 16.86
N SER A 120 -2.51 2.38 17.51
CA SER A 120 -1.42 1.69 16.83
C SER A 120 -1.82 0.25 16.50
N ASN A 121 -1.43 -0.25 15.33
CA ASN A 121 -1.68 -1.63 14.92
C ASN A 121 -0.35 -2.38 14.69
N PHE A 122 -0.35 -3.70 14.91
CA PHE A 122 0.72 -4.58 14.47
C PHE A 122 0.16 -5.97 14.11
N ALA A 123 0.68 -6.55 13.03
CA ALA A 123 0.29 -7.88 12.59
C ALA A 123 0.90 -8.96 13.51
N VAL A 124 0.06 -9.93 13.91
CA VAL A 124 0.44 -11.13 14.64
C VAL A 124 0.49 -12.34 13.71
N THR A 125 -0.41 -12.41 12.74
CA THR A 125 -0.37 -13.28 11.56
C THR A 125 -1.00 -12.52 10.37
N ASP A 126 -1.09 -13.15 9.20
CA ASP A 126 -1.87 -12.64 8.05
C ASP A 126 -3.36 -12.44 8.32
N ALA A 127 -3.91 -13.16 9.31
CA ALA A 127 -5.32 -13.13 9.68
C ALA A 127 -5.60 -12.49 11.06
N LEU A 128 -4.58 -12.09 11.83
CA LEU A 128 -4.71 -11.57 13.20
C LEU A 128 -3.88 -10.29 13.40
N THR A 129 -4.55 -9.20 13.73
CA THR A 129 -3.92 -7.91 14.03
C THR A 129 -4.21 -7.48 15.47
N ALA A 130 -3.18 -7.05 16.18
CA ALA A 130 -3.30 -6.47 17.51
C ALA A 130 -3.24 -4.94 17.43
N ARG A 131 -4.05 -4.27 18.25
CA ARG A 131 -4.34 -2.83 18.15
C ARG A 131 -4.38 -2.23 19.54
N ILE A 132 -3.65 -1.14 19.79
CA ILE A 132 -3.58 -0.50 21.11
C ILE A 132 -4.06 0.94 20.97
N ASN A 133 -5.11 1.29 21.71
CA ASN A 133 -5.65 2.64 21.76
C ASN A 133 -4.80 3.52 22.69
N PHE A 134 -4.20 4.59 22.18
CA PHE A 134 -3.37 5.49 22.97
C PHE A 134 -4.17 6.42 23.88
N SER A 135 -5.45 6.66 23.60
CA SER A 135 -6.32 7.49 24.45
C SER A 135 -6.80 6.71 25.67
N THR A 136 -7.15 5.43 25.49
CA THR A 136 -7.80 4.64 26.56
C THR A 136 -6.96 3.49 27.11
N GLY A 137 -5.90 3.09 26.41
CA GLY A 137 -5.09 1.92 26.75
C GLY A 137 -5.74 0.57 26.43
N ASN A 138 -6.86 0.58 25.70
CA ASN A 138 -7.56 -0.64 25.26
C ASN A 138 -6.68 -1.47 24.31
N LEU A 139 -6.44 -2.74 24.63
CA LEU A 139 -5.98 -3.73 23.66
C LEU A 139 -7.17 -4.27 22.90
N MET A 140 -7.13 -4.15 21.59
CA MET A 140 -8.02 -4.86 20.70
C MET A 140 -7.25 -5.86 19.86
N LEU A 141 -7.86 -7.00 19.58
CA LEU A 141 -7.40 -7.88 18.51
C LEU A 141 -8.49 -7.94 17.46
N THR A 142 -8.13 -7.90 16.19
CA THR A 142 -9.06 -8.15 15.07
C THR A 142 -8.55 -9.37 14.32
N ALA A 143 -9.38 -10.41 14.22
CA ALA A 143 -9.05 -11.64 13.52
C ALA A 143 -10.10 -11.98 12.46
N THR A 144 -9.67 -12.34 11.25
CA THR A 144 -10.56 -12.79 10.16
C THR A 144 -10.47 -14.31 10.05
N ASP A 145 -11.54 -15.02 10.37
CA ASP A 145 -11.59 -16.49 10.33
C ASP A 145 -12.04 -17.00 8.94
N PHE A 146 -12.91 -16.24 8.25
CA PHE A 146 -13.32 -16.48 6.87
C PHE A 146 -13.55 -15.18 6.12
N SER A 147 -13.18 -15.16 4.84
CA SER A 147 -13.46 -14.06 3.91
C SER A 147 -13.86 -14.63 2.56
N ILE A 148 -15.17 -14.59 2.26
CA ILE A 148 -15.75 -15.29 1.11
C ILE A 148 -16.34 -14.28 0.13
N ALA A 149 -16.16 -14.55 -1.17
CA ALA A 149 -16.72 -13.68 -2.20
C ALA A 149 -18.22 -13.48 -2.06
N GLY A 150 -18.63 -12.21 -1.94
CA GLY A 150 -20.03 -11.82 -1.99
C GLY A 150 -20.28 -10.89 -3.17
N VAL A 151 -21.55 -10.74 -3.54
CA VAL A 151 -21.94 -9.70 -4.48
C VAL A 151 -22.06 -8.43 -3.66
N GLY A 152 -21.40 -7.34 -4.05
CA GLY A 152 -21.50 -6.01 -3.43
C GLY A 152 -20.88 -5.83 -2.03
N GLN A 153 -21.05 -6.80 -1.12
CA GLN A 153 -20.40 -6.88 0.19
C GLN A 153 -19.75 -8.25 0.35
N GLU A 154 -18.54 -8.27 0.89
CA GLU A 154 -17.86 -9.51 1.28
C GLU A 154 -18.61 -10.22 2.43
N LEU A 155 -18.63 -11.55 2.36
CA LEU A 155 -19.14 -12.38 3.45
C LEU A 155 -17.97 -12.74 4.37
N THR A 156 -17.78 -11.94 5.41
CA THR A 156 -16.68 -12.09 6.37
C THR A 156 -17.19 -12.69 7.69
N LEU A 157 -16.42 -13.57 8.32
CA LEU A 157 -16.55 -13.85 9.74
C LEU A 157 -15.26 -13.37 10.42
N ALA A 158 -15.39 -12.29 11.18
CA ALA A 158 -14.29 -11.71 11.94
C ALA A 158 -14.67 -11.50 13.40
N ARG A 159 -13.67 -11.56 14.28
CA ARG A 159 -13.78 -11.41 15.73
C ARG A 159 -12.91 -10.30 16.26
N THR A 160 -13.43 -9.61 17.27
CA THR A 160 -12.74 -8.53 17.99
C THR A 160 -12.55 -8.90 19.46
N TYR A 161 -11.33 -8.79 19.98
CA TYR A 161 -11.05 -8.79 21.41
C TYR A 161 -11.03 -7.36 21.95
N ASN A 162 -11.36 -7.15 23.23
CA ASN A 162 -11.20 -5.87 23.93
C ASN A 162 -10.73 -6.10 25.39
N SER A 163 -9.70 -5.38 25.84
CA SER A 163 -9.22 -5.45 27.23
C SER A 163 -10.00 -4.58 28.21
N LEU A 164 -10.72 -3.55 27.75
CA LEU A 164 -11.64 -2.78 28.60
C LEU A 164 -13.00 -3.49 28.78
N ASP A 165 -14.01 -2.79 29.28
CA ASP A 165 -15.37 -3.30 29.53
C ASP A 165 -16.13 -3.57 28.22
N ALA A 166 -15.76 -4.65 27.53
CA ALA A 166 -16.32 -5.05 26.25
C ALA A 166 -17.72 -5.71 26.38
N PRO A 167 -18.57 -5.61 25.34
CA PRO A 167 -19.76 -6.43 25.23
C PRO A 167 -19.43 -7.91 25.36
N TRP A 168 -20.29 -8.67 26.04
CA TRP A 168 -20.07 -10.10 26.28
C TRP A 168 -20.28 -10.88 24.98
N GLY A 169 -19.19 -11.33 24.37
CA GLY A 169 -19.25 -12.13 23.14
C GLY A 169 -19.80 -13.54 23.37
N LYS A 170 -20.53 -14.06 22.38
CA LYS A 170 -21.23 -15.34 22.52
C LYS A 170 -20.28 -16.53 22.62
N VAL A 171 -19.15 -16.49 21.91
CA VAL A 171 -18.11 -17.54 21.98
C VAL A 171 -17.33 -17.45 23.29
N SER A 172 -16.89 -16.24 23.66
CA SER A 172 -16.08 -16.00 24.86
C SER A 172 -16.27 -14.56 25.32
N GLN A 173 -16.21 -14.34 26.65
CA GLN A 173 -16.58 -13.07 27.29
C GLN A 173 -16.03 -11.81 26.60
N ARG A 174 -14.72 -11.74 26.36
CA ARG A 174 -14.06 -10.57 25.76
C ARG A 174 -13.84 -10.67 24.25
N TRP A 175 -14.41 -11.69 23.60
CA TRP A 175 -14.26 -11.97 22.16
C TRP A 175 -15.60 -11.91 21.46
N TRP A 176 -15.77 -10.88 20.64
CA TRP A 176 -17.01 -10.50 20.00
C TRP A 176 -16.97 -10.78 18.50
N GLN A 177 -18.00 -11.41 17.92
CA GLN A 177 -18.06 -11.59 16.46
C GLN A 177 -18.70 -10.38 15.77
N GLN A 178 -18.25 -10.06 14.55
CA GLN A 178 -18.71 -8.88 13.78
C GLN A 178 -20.24 -8.80 13.63
N TYR A 179 -20.91 -9.94 13.50
CA TYR A 179 -22.36 -10.04 13.31
C TYR A 179 -23.14 -10.22 14.62
N GLU A 180 -22.48 -10.12 15.77
CA GLU A 180 -23.12 -10.11 17.09
C GLU A 180 -23.56 -8.70 17.51
N ARG A 181 -23.13 -7.65 16.79
CA ARG A 181 -23.52 -6.24 17.02
C ARG A 181 -25.03 -6.09 17.21
N TYR A 182 -25.43 -5.27 18.16
CA TYR A 182 -26.83 -5.20 18.61
C TYR A 182 -27.23 -3.83 19.13
N LEU A 183 -28.54 -3.66 19.28
CA LEU A 183 -29.16 -2.51 19.94
C LEU A 183 -29.65 -2.90 21.33
N GLN A 184 -29.33 -2.10 22.33
CA GLN A 184 -30.00 -2.09 23.63
C GLN A 184 -31.07 -1.01 23.60
N VAL A 185 -32.35 -1.43 23.66
CA VAL A 185 -33.51 -0.55 23.50
C VAL A 185 -34.05 -0.14 24.86
N LEU A 186 -33.91 1.14 25.21
CA LEU A 186 -34.39 1.76 26.44
C LEU A 186 -35.57 2.71 26.13
N ASP A 187 -36.23 3.25 27.16
CA ASP A 187 -37.41 4.12 26.98
C ASP A 187 -37.08 5.42 26.22
N ASP A 188 -35.99 6.07 26.63
CA ASP A 188 -35.58 7.41 26.20
C ASP A 188 -34.33 7.40 25.27
N GLU A 189 -33.69 6.25 25.09
CA GLU A 189 -32.54 6.11 24.19
C GLU A 189 -32.36 4.69 23.66
N VAL A 190 -31.53 4.54 22.62
CA VAL A 190 -31.06 3.25 22.12
C VAL A 190 -29.53 3.27 22.07
N VAL A 191 -28.88 2.22 22.58
CA VAL A 191 -27.43 2.08 22.54
C VAL A 191 -27.06 1.02 21.50
N LEU A 192 -26.28 1.39 20.49
CA LEU A 192 -25.68 0.45 19.55
C LEU A 192 -24.32 0.02 20.08
N TYR A 193 -24.10 -1.29 20.21
CA TYR A 193 -22.79 -1.89 20.40
C TYR A 193 -22.33 -2.46 19.06
N ASP A 194 -21.29 -1.88 18.46
CA ASP A 194 -20.88 -2.22 17.11
C ASP A 194 -19.87 -3.40 17.04
N ALA A 195 -19.44 -3.77 15.83
CA ALA A 195 -18.56 -4.91 15.60
C ALA A 195 -17.17 -4.80 16.26
N SER A 196 -16.73 -3.57 16.56
CA SER A 196 -15.45 -3.31 17.24
C SER A 196 -15.60 -3.27 18.78
N GLY A 197 -16.83 -3.23 19.28
CA GLY A 197 -17.15 -2.97 20.69
C GLY A 197 -17.39 -1.49 21.02
N ASP A 198 -17.34 -0.59 20.03
CA ASP A 198 -17.69 0.83 20.20
C ASP A 198 -19.20 1.00 20.49
N THR A 199 -19.53 2.02 21.26
CA THR A 199 -20.89 2.28 21.75
C THR A 199 -21.42 3.61 21.23
N LEU A 200 -22.58 3.59 20.58
CA LEU A 200 -23.24 4.78 20.06
C LEU A 200 -24.60 4.97 20.73
N ARG A 201 -24.80 6.13 21.39
CA ARG A 201 -26.02 6.43 22.14
C ARG A 201 -26.97 7.35 21.38
N TYR A 202 -28.09 6.79 20.94
CA TYR A 202 -29.13 7.48 20.20
C TYR A 202 -30.22 7.99 21.14
N LYS A 203 -30.20 9.28 21.45
CA LYS A 203 -31.25 9.91 22.27
C LYS A 203 -32.55 10.04 21.48
N LYS A 204 -33.66 9.63 22.09
CA LYS A 204 -35.00 9.72 21.52
C LYS A 204 -35.57 11.13 21.71
N ALA A 205 -36.01 11.75 20.64
CA ALA A 205 -36.71 13.02 20.66
C ALA A 205 -38.20 12.83 21.01
N SER A 206 -38.88 13.92 21.37
CA SER A 206 -40.30 13.90 21.72
C SER A 206 -41.24 13.45 20.59
N ASP A 207 -40.79 13.55 19.33
CA ASP A 207 -41.50 13.07 18.14
C ASP A 207 -41.21 11.59 17.81
N GLY A 208 -40.39 10.92 18.64
CA GLY A 208 -39.99 9.52 18.46
C GLY A 208 -38.80 9.30 17.52
N SER A 209 -38.22 10.36 16.93
CA SER A 209 -36.99 10.28 16.15
C SER A 209 -35.75 10.12 17.05
N TYR A 210 -34.60 9.76 16.46
CA TYR A 210 -33.35 9.58 17.19
C TYR A 210 -32.28 10.57 16.72
N THR A 211 -31.55 11.15 17.67
CA THR A 211 -30.44 12.05 17.36
C THR A 211 -29.17 11.24 17.06
N THR A 212 -28.55 11.49 15.91
CA THR A 212 -27.24 10.90 15.57
C THR A 212 -26.17 11.39 16.55
N PRO A 213 -25.38 10.48 17.17
CA PRO A 213 -24.29 10.86 18.05
C PRO A 213 -23.25 11.73 17.32
N LYS A 214 -22.65 12.67 18.06
CA LYS A 214 -21.62 13.55 17.52
C LYS A 214 -20.41 12.77 17.02
N GLY A 215 -19.79 13.22 15.94
CA GLY A 215 -18.63 12.56 15.33
C GLY A 215 -18.94 11.28 14.55
N TYR A 216 -20.18 10.80 14.56
CA TYR A 216 -20.60 9.61 13.81
C TYR A 216 -21.45 9.95 12.58
N SER A 217 -21.50 9.02 11.63
CA SER A 217 -22.31 9.11 10.40
C SER A 217 -23.28 7.94 10.27
N LYS A 218 -23.75 7.42 11.41
CA LYS A 218 -24.69 6.29 11.49
C LYS A 218 -26.00 6.79 12.10
N GLU A 219 -27.07 6.80 11.34
CA GLU A 219 -28.41 7.21 11.78
C GLU A 219 -29.23 6.00 12.20
N LEU A 220 -30.02 6.14 13.28
CA LEU A 220 -30.96 5.12 13.74
C LEU A 220 -32.40 5.53 13.41
N LYS A 221 -33.18 4.58 12.90
CA LYS A 221 -34.62 4.73 12.69
C LYS A 221 -35.38 3.54 13.26
N LYS A 222 -36.47 3.80 13.99
CA LYS A 222 -37.49 2.78 14.29
C LYS A 222 -38.51 2.71 13.15
N ASN A 223 -38.74 1.51 12.63
CA ASN A 223 -39.65 1.24 11.54
C ASN A 223 -41.09 1.02 12.06
N THR A 224 -42.07 1.11 11.17
CA THR A 224 -43.50 0.97 11.52
C THR A 224 -43.88 -0.43 11.97
N ASP A 225 -43.10 -1.45 11.57
CA ASP A 225 -43.25 -2.85 11.98
C ASP A 225 -42.56 -3.15 13.33
N GLY A 226 -41.99 -2.15 14.00
CA GLY A 226 -41.31 -2.29 15.29
C GLY A 226 -39.81 -2.57 15.19
N THR A 227 -39.31 -2.94 14.01
CA THR A 227 -37.88 -3.17 13.75
C THR A 227 -37.07 -1.88 13.78
N TYR A 228 -35.75 -1.97 13.87
CA TYR A 228 -34.84 -0.82 13.82
C TYR A 228 -33.87 -0.92 12.64
N THR A 229 -33.54 0.21 12.04
CA THR A 229 -32.53 0.30 10.98
C THR A 229 -31.44 1.28 11.39
N VAL A 230 -30.18 0.84 11.36
CA VAL A 230 -29.02 1.74 11.41
C VAL A 230 -28.51 1.93 9.98
N THR A 231 -28.52 3.17 9.48
CA THR A 231 -28.01 3.53 8.14
C THR A 231 -26.70 4.27 8.27
N ASN A 232 -25.64 3.76 7.64
CA ASN A 232 -24.39 4.50 7.50
C ASN A 232 -24.49 5.46 6.31
N TRP A 233 -24.42 6.77 6.54
CA TRP A 233 -24.57 7.76 5.47
C TRP A 233 -23.44 7.70 4.42
N LYS A 234 -22.23 7.24 4.78
CA LYS A 234 -21.08 7.22 3.86
C LYS A 234 -21.16 6.06 2.88
N THR A 235 -21.34 4.85 3.41
CA THR A 235 -21.40 3.61 2.63
C THR A 235 -22.79 3.35 2.07
N HIS A 236 -23.83 3.92 2.68
CA HIS A 236 -25.24 3.62 2.45
C HIS A 236 -25.60 2.15 2.75
N THR A 237 -24.82 1.48 3.62
CA THR A 237 -25.17 0.17 4.18
C THR A 237 -26.20 0.33 5.29
N LYS A 238 -27.07 -0.68 5.43
CA LYS A 238 -28.17 -0.70 6.38
C LYS A 238 -28.13 -1.97 7.23
N ASP A 239 -27.97 -1.79 8.53
CA ASP A 239 -28.14 -2.87 9.49
C ASP A 239 -29.58 -2.86 9.97
N THR A 240 -30.26 -4.00 9.85
CA THR A 240 -31.65 -4.17 10.33
C THR A 240 -31.66 -5.05 11.57
N TYR A 241 -32.37 -4.59 12.60
CA TYR A 241 -32.53 -5.26 13.88
C TYR A 241 -34.01 -5.54 14.15
N ASN A 242 -34.35 -6.64 14.80
CA ASN A 242 -35.72 -6.91 15.25
C ASN A 242 -36.16 -5.95 16.39
N GLU A 243 -37.40 -6.05 16.88
CA GLU A 243 -37.89 -5.17 17.96
C GLU A 243 -37.08 -5.27 19.27
N HIS A 244 -36.33 -6.35 19.46
CA HIS A 244 -35.46 -6.63 20.61
C HIS A 244 -34.00 -6.20 20.39
N GLY A 245 -33.69 -5.62 19.24
CA GLY A 245 -32.36 -5.11 18.92
C GLY A 245 -31.35 -6.17 18.47
N THR A 246 -31.78 -7.36 18.08
CA THR A 246 -30.90 -8.39 17.48
C THR A 246 -30.76 -8.16 15.99
N LEU A 247 -29.52 -8.16 15.47
CA LEU A 247 -29.24 -7.99 14.05
C LEU A 247 -29.79 -9.18 13.25
N THR A 248 -30.58 -8.89 12.21
CA THR A 248 -31.21 -9.91 11.35
C THR A 248 -30.70 -9.86 9.91
N LYS A 249 -30.29 -8.69 9.42
CA LYS A 249 -29.68 -8.55 8.10
C LYS A 249 -28.84 -7.29 7.93
N VAL A 250 -27.90 -7.36 6.98
CA VAL A 250 -27.12 -6.23 6.47
C VAL A 250 -27.44 -6.07 4.99
N THR A 251 -27.87 -4.89 4.58
CA THR A 251 -28.24 -4.61 3.19
C THR A 251 -27.34 -3.52 2.60
N ASP A 252 -26.78 -3.76 1.42
CA ASP A 252 -26.02 -2.76 0.67
C ASP A 252 -26.95 -1.76 -0.06
N LYS A 253 -26.35 -0.72 -0.66
CA LYS A 253 -27.06 0.30 -1.45
C LYS A 253 -27.84 -0.27 -2.64
N ASN A 254 -27.45 -1.44 -3.14
CA ASN A 254 -28.00 -2.15 -4.30
C ASN A 254 -28.91 -3.31 -3.89
N LYS A 255 -29.43 -3.29 -2.65
CA LYS A 255 -30.36 -4.27 -2.06
C LYS A 255 -29.78 -5.68 -1.88
N GLY A 256 -28.49 -5.87 -2.09
CA GLY A 256 -27.79 -7.09 -1.70
C GLY A 256 -27.85 -7.29 -0.21
N THR A 257 -28.15 -8.51 0.24
CA THR A 257 -28.41 -8.78 1.65
C THR A 257 -27.55 -9.92 2.16
N ILE A 258 -26.96 -9.73 3.33
CA ILE A 258 -26.45 -10.80 4.18
C ILE A 258 -27.49 -11.02 5.28
N THR A 259 -28.12 -12.19 5.32
CA THR A 259 -29.04 -12.57 6.41
C THR A 259 -28.26 -13.20 7.56
N ILE A 260 -28.76 -13.02 8.78
CA ILE A 260 -28.22 -13.61 10.00
C ILE A 260 -29.34 -14.44 10.65
N ASP A 261 -29.26 -15.76 10.49
CA ASP A 261 -30.20 -16.71 11.09
C ASP A 261 -29.62 -17.23 12.41
N GLN A 262 -30.26 -16.93 13.54
CA GLN A 262 -29.78 -17.36 14.86
C GLN A 262 -30.13 -18.84 15.12
N HIS A 263 -29.22 -19.57 15.79
CA HIS A 263 -29.42 -20.97 16.24
C HIS A 263 -29.91 -21.08 17.68
N ASP A 264 -30.74 -20.14 18.13
CA ASP A 264 -31.26 -20.16 19.50
C ASP A 264 -32.15 -21.39 19.75
N LYS A 265 -31.93 -22.09 20.88
CA LYS A 265 -32.72 -23.25 21.31
C LYS A 265 -33.16 -23.06 22.76
N GLY A 266 -34.41 -22.64 22.95
CA GLY A 266 -34.89 -22.20 24.26
C GLY A 266 -34.10 -20.96 24.69
N ASP A 267 -33.56 -20.98 25.90
CA ASP A 267 -32.74 -19.89 26.44
C ASP A 267 -31.25 -20.03 26.11
N GLU A 268 -30.84 -21.01 25.29
CA GLU A 268 -29.44 -21.22 24.90
C GLU A 268 -29.17 -20.74 23.46
N HIS A 269 -28.19 -19.85 23.31
CA HIS A 269 -27.63 -19.44 22.03
C HIS A 269 -26.62 -20.48 21.52
N LYS A 270 -26.82 -21.00 20.30
CA LYS A 270 -25.92 -21.99 19.69
C LYS A 270 -25.19 -21.49 18.45
N GLY A 271 -25.18 -20.17 18.22
CA GLY A 271 -24.48 -19.53 17.10
C GLY A 271 -25.42 -18.96 16.05
N PHE A 272 -24.91 -18.68 14.86
CA PHE A 272 -25.68 -18.09 13.77
C PHE A 272 -25.15 -18.49 12.41
N LYS A 273 -26.02 -18.45 11.41
CA LYS A 273 -25.70 -18.64 10.00
C LYS A 273 -25.80 -17.32 9.25
N LEU A 274 -24.72 -16.96 8.58
CA LEU A 274 -24.65 -15.86 7.63
C LEU A 274 -24.90 -16.40 6.22
N THR A 275 -25.78 -15.75 5.45
CA THR A 275 -26.00 -16.09 4.03
C THR A 275 -26.00 -14.83 3.18
N GLU A 276 -25.09 -14.72 2.20
CA GLU A 276 -25.19 -13.68 1.17
C GLU A 276 -26.21 -14.16 0.13
N THR A 277 -27.36 -13.49 0.09
CA THR A 277 -28.57 -14.02 -0.55
C THR A 277 -28.49 -14.09 -2.07
N ARG A 278 -27.56 -13.37 -2.70
CA ARG A 278 -27.42 -13.32 -4.16
C ARG A 278 -26.58 -14.49 -4.67
N SER A 279 -25.39 -14.65 -4.13
CA SER A 279 -24.47 -15.75 -4.43
C SER A 279 -24.92 -17.08 -3.80
N GLY A 280 -25.69 -17.04 -2.72
CA GLY A 280 -26.08 -18.22 -1.94
C GLY A 280 -24.96 -18.79 -1.05
N ARG A 281 -23.81 -18.11 -0.99
CA ARG A 281 -22.68 -18.50 -0.14
C ARG A 281 -23.00 -18.21 1.32
N TRP A 282 -22.47 -19.04 2.22
CA TRP A 282 -22.80 -18.97 3.63
C TRP A 282 -21.63 -19.34 4.53
N ILE A 283 -21.66 -18.81 5.75
CA ILE A 283 -20.81 -19.18 6.88
C ILE A 283 -21.73 -19.52 8.05
N ASP A 284 -21.50 -20.65 8.70
CA ASP A 284 -22.32 -21.16 9.78
C ASP A 284 -21.48 -21.37 11.04
N LEU A 285 -21.68 -20.52 12.05
CA LEU A 285 -21.04 -20.63 13.36
C LEU A 285 -21.97 -21.40 14.29
N VAL A 286 -21.49 -22.53 14.81
CA VAL A 286 -22.25 -23.41 15.69
C VAL A 286 -21.47 -23.77 16.95
N LYS A 287 -22.19 -23.84 18.08
CA LYS A 287 -21.67 -24.42 19.32
C LYS A 287 -21.70 -25.95 19.21
N THR A 288 -20.54 -26.60 19.21
CA THR A 288 -20.43 -28.05 19.06
C THR A 288 -20.59 -28.77 20.40
N ASP A 289 -19.98 -28.22 21.46
CA ASP A 289 -20.16 -28.66 22.84
C ASP A 289 -19.94 -27.49 23.83
N ALA A 290 -19.84 -27.79 25.14
CA ALA A 290 -19.67 -26.76 26.16
C ALA A 290 -18.33 -26.00 26.08
N SER A 291 -17.30 -26.64 25.52
CA SER A 291 -15.93 -26.15 25.41
C SER A 291 -15.50 -25.79 23.99
N GLN A 292 -16.36 -25.96 22.98
CA GLN A 292 -15.97 -25.76 21.59
C GLN A 292 -17.08 -25.15 20.73
N TRP A 293 -16.66 -24.26 19.84
CA TRP A 293 -17.43 -23.72 18.72
C TRP A 293 -16.73 -24.02 17.40
N GLN A 294 -17.50 -24.08 16.32
CA GLN A 294 -16.99 -24.29 14.96
C GLN A 294 -17.71 -23.38 13.99
N ALA A 295 -16.95 -22.65 13.17
CA ALA A 295 -17.47 -21.99 11.98
C ALA A 295 -17.19 -22.86 10.76
N LYS A 296 -18.17 -22.99 9.86
CA LYS A 296 -18.07 -23.76 8.62
C LYS A 296 -18.55 -22.93 7.44
N ASP A 297 -17.87 -22.98 6.31
CA ASP A 297 -18.34 -22.33 5.08
C ASP A 297 -19.11 -23.26 4.14
N ASN A 298 -19.62 -22.70 3.04
CA ASN A 298 -20.40 -23.42 2.03
C ASN A 298 -19.62 -24.51 1.27
N THR A 299 -18.29 -24.55 1.36
CA THR A 299 -17.46 -25.62 0.80
C THR A 299 -17.04 -26.65 1.83
N GLY A 300 -17.29 -26.38 3.11
CA GLY A 300 -17.00 -27.25 4.23
C GLY A 300 -15.65 -27.02 4.89
N ARG A 301 -14.94 -25.93 4.58
CA ARG A 301 -13.79 -25.49 5.39
C ARG A 301 -14.27 -25.16 6.80
N THR A 302 -13.44 -25.40 7.80
CA THR A 302 -13.80 -25.19 9.20
C THR A 302 -12.76 -24.38 9.96
N ALA A 303 -13.20 -23.42 10.76
CA ALA A 303 -12.42 -22.81 11.83
C ALA A 303 -12.99 -23.25 13.18
N VAL A 304 -12.13 -23.59 14.15
CA VAL A 304 -12.52 -24.13 15.45
C VAL A 304 -12.06 -23.19 16.56
N PHE A 305 -12.93 -22.96 17.55
CA PHE A 305 -12.68 -22.10 18.71
C PHE A 305 -12.85 -22.93 19.98
N ASP A 306 -11.74 -23.24 20.64
CA ASP A 306 -11.72 -24.03 21.88
C ASP A 306 -11.61 -23.09 23.11
N LEU A 307 -12.46 -23.36 24.11
CA LEU A 307 -12.53 -22.61 25.36
C LEU A 307 -11.78 -23.35 26.49
N ASP A 308 -11.19 -22.60 27.40
CA ASP A 308 -10.72 -23.14 28.68
C ASP A 308 -11.90 -23.40 29.65
N PRO A 309 -11.68 -24.06 30.81
CA PRO A 309 -12.73 -24.30 31.81
C PRO A 309 -13.38 -23.02 32.37
N ASP A 310 -12.72 -21.87 32.25
CA ASP A 310 -13.25 -20.56 32.66
C ASP A 310 -14.12 -19.91 31.56
N GLY A 311 -14.15 -20.49 30.37
CA GLY A 311 -14.89 -20.02 29.21
C GLY A 311 -14.17 -18.93 28.41
N ASN A 312 -12.85 -18.77 28.57
CA ASN A 312 -12.06 -17.90 27.71
C ASN A 312 -11.65 -18.65 26.44
N LEU A 313 -11.60 -17.94 25.31
CA LEU A 313 -11.10 -18.50 24.06
C LEU A 313 -9.62 -18.83 24.17
N HIS A 314 -9.29 -20.10 24.40
CA HIS A 314 -7.93 -20.56 24.66
C HIS A 314 -7.16 -20.87 23.39
N LYS A 315 -7.83 -21.36 22.34
CA LYS A 315 -7.19 -21.74 21.09
C LYS A 315 -8.13 -21.57 19.92
N THR A 316 -7.61 -21.06 18.81
CA THR A 316 -8.26 -21.16 17.50
C THR A 316 -7.47 -22.09 16.60
N THR A 317 -8.19 -22.85 15.78
CA THR A 317 -7.62 -23.65 14.69
C THR A 317 -8.23 -23.14 13.39
N ASP A 318 -7.40 -22.66 12.47
CA ASP A 318 -7.86 -22.13 11.19
C ASP A 318 -8.21 -23.25 10.18
N ALA A 319 -8.61 -22.86 8.97
CA ALA A 319 -9.03 -23.79 7.93
C ALA A 319 -7.88 -24.64 7.34
N GLU A 320 -6.62 -24.28 7.57
CA GLU A 320 -5.43 -25.09 7.26
C GLU A 320 -4.98 -25.98 8.43
N GLY A 321 -5.71 -25.95 9.55
CA GLY A 321 -5.37 -26.69 10.76
C GLY A 321 -4.25 -26.05 11.59
N LYS A 322 -3.88 -24.79 11.32
CA LYS A 322 -2.87 -24.05 12.09
C LYS A 322 -3.52 -23.46 13.33
N THR A 323 -2.78 -23.47 14.44
CA THR A 323 -3.32 -23.10 15.74
C THR A 323 -2.73 -21.82 16.29
N THR A 324 -3.57 -20.92 16.77
CA THR A 324 -3.16 -19.79 17.62
C THR A 324 -3.72 -20.00 19.02
N THR A 325 -2.89 -19.87 20.05
CA THR A 325 -3.30 -20.02 21.46
C THR A 325 -3.23 -18.71 22.22
N PHE A 326 -4.14 -18.57 23.18
CA PHE A 326 -4.34 -17.37 23.98
C PHE A 326 -4.25 -17.72 25.47
N GLY A 327 -3.41 -16.99 26.19
CA GLY A 327 -3.28 -17.07 27.64
C GLY A 327 -3.95 -15.88 28.32
N TYR A 328 -4.49 -16.11 29.51
CA TYR A 328 -5.26 -15.11 30.27
C TYR A 328 -4.75 -14.97 31.71
N ASP A 329 -4.97 -13.80 32.31
CA ASP A 329 -4.86 -13.63 33.76
C ASP A 329 -6.16 -14.00 34.49
N THR A 330 -6.18 -13.92 35.82
CA THR A 330 -7.36 -14.20 36.66
C THR A 330 -8.53 -13.24 36.42
N SER A 331 -8.27 -12.09 35.80
CA SER A 331 -9.25 -11.10 35.38
C SER A 331 -9.72 -11.32 33.93
N ARG A 332 -9.33 -12.47 33.34
CA ARG A 332 -9.68 -12.91 31.99
C ARG A 332 -9.13 -11.97 30.90
N ARG A 333 -8.10 -11.19 31.18
CA ARG A 333 -7.43 -10.36 30.17
C ARG A 333 -6.37 -11.18 29.46
N LEU A 334 -6.27 -11.00 28.15
CA LEU A 334 -5.29 -11.66 27.31
C LEU A 334 -3.87 -11.25 27.70
N THR A 335 -3.08 -12.17 28.22
CA THR A 335 -1.67 -11.92 28.60
C THR A 335 -0.68 -12.48 27.59
N LYS A 336 -1.08 -13.44 26.75
CA LYS A 336 -0.18 -14.10 25.81
C LYS A 336 -0.89 -14.54 24.54
N ILE A 337 -0.25 -14.36 23.40
CA ILE A 337 -0.60 -14.99 22.12
C ILE A 337 0.58 -15.88 21.71
N THR A 338 0.31 -17.10 21.25
CA THR A 338 1.30 -17.97 20.61
C THR A 338 0.78 -18.42 19.24
N THR A 339 1.49 -18.07 18.17
CA THR A 339 1.10 -18.38 16.79
C THR A 339 1.45 -19.82 16.40
N ALA A 340 1.09 -20.22 15.17
CA ALA A 340 1.34 -21.57 14.68
C ALA A 340 2.83 -21.86 14.49
N GLU A 341 3.63 -20.84 14.17
CA GLU A 341 5.10 -20.94 14.14
C GLU A 341 5.74 -20.82 15.53
N GLY A 342 4.95 -20.79 16.61
CA GLY A 342 5.43 -20.70 17.99
C GLY A 342 5.89 -19.31 18.42
N ARG A 343 5.60 -18.27 17.62
CA ARG A 343 5.97 -16.88 17.95
C ARG A 343 5.07 -16.37 19.06
N VAL A 344 5.65 -15.65 20.03
CA VAL A 344 4.94 -15.25 21.25
C VAL A 344 4.84 -13.73 21.35
N THR A 345 3.66 -13.23 21.69
CA THR A 345 3.45 -11.84 22.13
C THR A 345 2.85 -11.84 23.53
N VAL A 346 3.37 -11.01 24.42
CA VAL A 346 2.97 -10.91 25.83
C VAL A 346 2.47 -9.50 26.13
N PHE A 347 1.38 -9.39 26.88
CA PHE A 347 0.81 -8.14 27.34
C PHE A 347 0.73 -8.11 28.86
N THR A 348 0.98 -6.94 29.45
CA THR A 348 0.70 -6.67 30.87
C THR A 348 -0.23 -5.48 31.01
N TYR A 349 -0.91 -5.38 32.15
CA TYR A 349 -1.96 -4.40 32.37
C TYR A 349 -1.83 -3.73 33.73
N ASP A 350 -2.38 -2.52 33.85
CA ASP A 350 -2.66 -1.90 35.15
C ASP A 350 -3.99 -2.41 35.75
N ASN A 351 -4.37 -1.90 36.91
CA ASN A 351 -5.62 -2.26 37.57
C ASN A 351 -6.90 -1.74 36.87
N ALA A 352 -6.78 -0.87 35.86
CA ALA A 352 -7.86 -0.32 35.06
C ALA A 352 -7.99 -1.01 33.68
N ASN A 353 -7.32 -2.15 33.51
CA ASN A 353 -7.33 -2.95 32.28
C ASN A 353 -6.67 -2.31 31.05
N ARG A 354 -5.84 -1.28 31.28
CA ARG A 354 -5.05 -0.63 30.23
C ARG A 354 -3.74 -1.37 30.02
N VAL A 355 -3.33 -1.56 28.77
CA VAL A 355 -2.03 -2.18 28.44
C VAL A 355 -0.91 -1.33 29.05
N THR A 356 0.02 -1.93 29.78
CA THR A 356 1.22 -1.24 30.28
C THR A 356 2.50 -1.72 29.62
N SER A 357 2.51 -2.93 29.06
CA SER A 357 3.56 -3.36 28.15
C SER A 357 3.07 -4.32 27.08
N MET A 358 3.77 -4.31 25.95
CA MET A 358 3.67 -5.26 24.86
C MET A 358 5.08 -5.75 24.53
N LEU A 359 5.35 -7.02 24.83
CA LEU A 359 6.61 -7.68 24.50
C LEU A 359 6.37 -8.65 23.35
N ARG A 360 7.19 -8.57 22.29
CA ARG A 360 7.24 -9.59 21.25
C ARG A 360 8.45 -10.49 21.50
N ALA A 361 8.20 -11.74 21.88
CA ALA A 361 9.23 -12.62 22.39
C ALA A 361 10.11 -13.17 21.27
N THR A 362 11.41 -13.19 21.53
CA THR A 362 12.45 -13.76 20.69
C THR A 362 13.08 -14.97 21.35
N GLU A 363 13.05 -15.04 22.69
CA GLU A 363 13.58 -16.12 23.51
C GLU A 363 12.77 -16.32 24.80
N LEU A 364 12.96 -17.47 25.44
CA LEU A 364 12.43 -17.81 26.76
C LEU A 364 13.60 -18.22 27.68
N ASN A 365 13.78 -17.52 28.80
CA ASN A 365 14.81 -17.84 29.79
C ASN A 365 14.22 -17.97 31.20
N GLY A 366 15.07 -18.17 32.23
CA GLY A 366 14.63 -18.36 33.62
C GLY A 366 13.84 -17.19 34.24
N SER A 367 13.83 -16.02 33.60
CA SER A 367 13.05 -14.83 34.00
C SER A 367 11.78 -14.62 33.17
N GLY A 368 11.46 -15.53 32.23
CA GLY A 368 10.32 -15.42 31.32
C GLY A 368 10.72 -15.09 29.88
N HIS A 369 9.75 -14.65 29.08
CA HIS A 369 9.97 -14.23 27.70
C HIS A 369 10.80 -12.95 27.64
N THR A 370 11.71 -12.88 26.67
CA THR A 370 12.49 -11.67 26.34
C THR A 370 12.31 -11.32 24.87
N GLY A 371 12.33 -10.02 24.54
CA GLY A 371 12.27 -9.50 23.18
C GLY A 371 11.94 -8.00 23.18
N PRO A 372 11.83 -7.36 22.00
CA PRO A 372 11.44 -5.97 21.89
C PRO A 372 10.17 -5.67 22.67
N THR A 373 10.25 -4.65 23.53
CA THR A 373 9.18 -4.30 24.45
C THR A 373 8.80 -2.83 24.31
N TRP A 374 7.51 -2.59 24.05
CA TRP A 374 6.91 -1.27 24.19
C TRP A 374 6.25 -1.16 25.56
N THR A 375 6.36 0.01 26.19
CA THR A 375 5.70 0.31 27.47
C THR A 375 4.81 1.52 27.34
N TYR A 376 3.70 1.49 28.08
CA TYR A 376 2.66 2.50 28.07
C TYR A 376 2.45 3.01 29.49
N LYS A 377 2.57 4.32 29.68
CA LYS A 377 2.36 4.97 30.97
C LYS A 377 1.28 6.03 30.84
N TYR A 378 0.31 5.96 31.74
CA TYR A 378 -0.83 6.87 31.78
C TYR A 378 -0.69 7.85 32.94
N SER A 379 -0.95 9.13 32.71
CA SER A 379 -1.07 10.12 33.80
C SER A 379 -2.49 10.20 34.37
N ALA A 380 -3.49 9.73 33.64
CA ALA A 380 -4.88 9.66 34.09
C ALA A 380 -5.14 8.41 34.94
N ASP A 381 -6.06 8.51 35.90
CA ASP A 381 -6.45 7.41 36.79
C ASP A 381 -7.49 6.46 36.17
N SER A 382 -8.12 6.86 35.05
CA SER A 382 -9.17 6.11 34.33
C SER A 382 -8.94 6.15 32.81
N PRO A 383 -9.37 5.12 32.05
CA PRO A 383 -9.37 5.12 30.58
C PRO A 383 -10.16 6.26 29.92
N THR A 384 -11.10 6.89 30.64
CA THR A 384 -12.01 7.94 30.12
C THR A 384 -11.70 9.34 30.64
N ALA A 385 -10.60 9.52 31.38
CA ALA A 385 -10.20 10.83 31.89
C ALA A 385 -9.16 11.49 30.99
N ALA A 386 -9.20 12.81 30.89
CA ALA A 386 -8.17 13.60 30.22
C ALA A 386 -6.79 13.32 30.84
N GLY A 387 -5.76 13.24 30.00
CA GLY A 387 -4.43 12.89 30.47
C GLY A 387 -3.40 12.81 29.38
N THR A 388 -2.32 12.08 29.68
CA THR A 388 -1.20 11.85 28.79
C THR A 388 -0.83 10.38 28.81
N THR A 389 -0.79 9.77 27.63
CA THR A 389 -0.20 8.46 27.41
C THR A 389 1.23 8.64 26.91
N THR A 390 2.21 8.10 27.64
CA THR A 390 3.61 8.03 27.21
C THR A 390 3.88 6.63 26.68
N VAL A 391 4.15 6.52 25.38
CA VAL A 391 4.57 5.29 24.72
C VAL A 391 6.08 5.31 24.61
N THR A 392 6.75 4.29 25.14
CA THR A 392 8.22 4.15 25.06
C THR A 392 8.56 2.92 24.24
N ASP A 393 9.38 3.12 23.21
CA ASP A 393 9.80 2.06 22.28
C ASP A 393 10.86 1.11 22.90
N PRO A 394 11.24 0.02 22.20
CA PRO A 394 12.26 -0.92 22.68
C PRO A 394 13.66 -0.31 22.89
N GLU A 395 13.93 0.85 22.30
CA GLU A 395 15.20 1.58 22.38
C GLU A 395 15.18 2.74 23.40
N GLN A 396 14.08 2.88 24.18
CA GLN A 396 13.87 3.89 25.23
C GLN A 396 13.47 5.29 24.73
N HIS A 397 13.04 5.43 23.49
CA HIS A 397 12.52 6.69 22.98
C HIS A 397 11.03 6.82 23.32
N ALA A 398 10.65 7.98 23.88
CA ALA A 398 9.31 8.21 24.41
C ALA A 398 8.51 9.24 23.60
N THR A 399 7.33 8.85 23.12
CA THR A 399 6.32 9.73 22.50
C THR A 399 5.15 9.93 23.47
N LYS A 400 4.71 11.18 23.63
CA LYS A 400 3.61 11.56 24.53
C LYS A 400 2.39 11.98 23.73
N TYR A 401 1.24 11.40 24.05
CA TYR A 401 -0.07 11.71 23.48
C TYR A 401 -0.92 12.33 24.57
N GLN A 402 -1.15 13.64 24.50
CA GLN A 402 -2.11 14.33 25.34
C GLN A 402 -3.49 14.17 24.73
N HIS A 403 -4.48 13.91 25.59
CA HIS A 403 -5.86 13.75 25.17
C HIS A 403 -6.83 14.31 26.21
N ASP A 404 -8.00 14.72 25.74
CA ASP A 404 -9.10 15.17 26.58
C ASP A 404 -9.93 14.00 27.13
N GLY A 405 -11.05 14.32 27.80
CA GLY A 405 -11.97 13.34 28.38
C GLY A 405 -12.79 12.57 27.35
N ASP A 406 -12.89 13.07 26.12
CA ASP A 406 -13.50 12.35 25.00
C ASP A 406 -12.47 11.46 24.28
N GLY A 407 -11.19 11.47 24.71
CA GLY A 407 -10.11 10.71 24.10
C GLY A 407 -9.56 11.32 22.81
N GLN A 408 -9.88 12.59 22.52
CA GLN A 408 -9.33 13.33 21.40
C GLN A 408 -7.86 13.69 21.67
N VAL A 409 -6.96 13.33 20.75
CA VAL A 409 -5.52 13.63 20.92
C VAL A 409 -5.22 15.03 20.39
N ASP A 410 -5.04 15.97 21.31
CA ASP A 410 -4.88 17.40 21.03
C ASP A 410 -3.41 17.84 20.93
N GLU A 411 -2.47 17.13 21.56
CA GLU A 411 -1.02 17.33 21.40
C GLU A 411 -0.25 16.00 21.35
N VAL A 412 0.66 15.88 20.39
CA VAL A 412 1.67 14.80 20.34
C VAL A 412 3.06 15.43 20.49
N THR A 413 3.84 14.94 21.44
CA THR A 413 5.26 15.31 21.60
C THR A 413 6.12 14.08 21.33
N ASP A 414 6.99 14.14 20.32
CA ASP A 414 7.91 13.03 20.01
C ASP A 414 9.15 13.01 20.93
N ALA A 415 10.01 12.01 20.74
CA ALA A 415 11.21 11.81 21.56
C ALA A 415 12.27 12.91 21.39
N LEU A 416 12.21 13.71 20.32
CA LEU A 416 13.06 14.89 20.12
C LEU A 416 12.45 16.15 20.75
N GLY A 417 11.23 16.06 21.30
CA GLY A 417 10.51 17.18 21.89
C GLY A 417 9.76 18.03 20.87
N HIS A 418 9.62 17.58 19.61
CA HIS A 418 8.81 18.30 18.64
C HIS A 418 7.33 18.08 18.91
N LYS A 419 6.55 19.17 18.84
CA LYS A 419 5.14 19.20 19.24
C LYS A 419 4.24 19.41 18.05
N ARG A 420 3.19 18.62 17.93
CA ARG A 420 2.15 18.76 16.92
C ARG A 420 0.81 18.79 17.63
N SER A 421 -0.12 19.64 17.19
CA SER A 421 -1.39 19.80 17.88
C SER A 421 -2.60 19.76 16.95
N THR A 422 -3.72 19.23 17.46
CA THR A 422 -5.00 19.15 16.75
C THR A 422 -6.07 19.84 17.58
N LYS A 423 -6.90 20.67 16.94
CA LYS A 423 -8.15 21.15 17.56
C LYS A 423 -9.32 20.47 16.89
N TYR A 424 -10.37 20.27 17.67
CA TYR A 424 -11.59 19.61 17.23
C TYR A 424 -12.79 20.56 17.31
N ASP A 425 -13.72 20.41 16.38
CA ASP A 425 -14.99 21.12 16.40
C ASP A 425 -15.96 20.51 17.43
N ALA A 426 -17.12 21.15 17.62
CA ALA A 426 -18.13 20.68 18.57
C ALA A 426 -18.79 19.33 18.20
N ASN A 427 -18.44 18.76 17.04
CA ASN A 427 -18.90 17.48 16.51
C ASN A 427 -17.76 16.45 16.41
N HIS A 428 -16.63 16.69 17.09
CA HIS A 428 -15.43 15.84 17.11
C HIS A 428 -14.71 15.67 15.75
N ASN A 429 -15.00 16.52 14.76
CA ASN A 429 -14.17 16.59 13.56
C ASN A 429 -12.93 17.44 13.84
N ILE A 430 -11.85 17.22 13.09
CA ILE A 430 -10.67 18.08 13.16
C ILE A 430 -11.04 19.47 12.62
N ASP A 431 -10.77 20.53 13.39
CA ASP A 431 -10.95 21.93 12.98
C ASP A 431 -9.65 22.49 12.40
N THR A 432 -8.56 22.37 13.17
CA THR A 432 -7.22 22.78 12.73
C THR A 432 -6.16 21.78 13.16
N ALA A 433 -5.09 21.67 12.36
CA ALA A 433 -3.88 20.93 12.71
C ALA A 433 -2.66 21.85 12.61
N THR A 434 -1.82 21.85 13.64
CA THR A 434 -0.57 22.62 13.70
C THR A 434 0.61 21.65 13.68
N ASP A 435 1.54 21.91 12.77
CA ASP A 435 2.75 21.11 12.60
C ASP A 435 3.81 21.40 13.69
N ALA A 436 4.96 20.75 13.56
CA ALA A 436 6.05 20.82 14.52
C ALA A 436 7.06 21.96 14.29
N MET A 437 6.84 22.82 13.29
CA MET A 437 7.77 23.92 12.99
C MET A 437 7.75 25.05 14.02
N GLY A 438 6.77 25.05 14.94
CA GLY A 438 6.71 26.00 16.04
C GLY A 438 7.89 25.86 17.00
N THR A 439 8.50 26.98 17.36
CA THR A 439 9.62 27.03 18.34
C THR A 439 9.49 28.26 19.24
N GLY A 440 9.53 28.06 20.56
CA GLY A 440 9.36 29.13 21.53
C GLY A 440 8.03 29.88 21.33
N THR A 441 8.09 31.16 20.95
CA THR A 441 6.91 31.99 20.65
C THR A 441 6.49 31.98 19.19
N THR A 442 7.26 31.34 18.30
CA THR A 442 6.91 31.20 16.88
C THR A 442 5.88 30.09 16.73
N PRO A 443 4.66 30.39 16.24
CA PRO A 443 3.65 29.35 16.00
C PRO A 443 4.10 28.37 14.92
N GLY A 444 3.62 27.12 14.98
CA GLY A 444 3.75 26.18 13.88
C GLY A 444 2.88 26.55 12.68
N ASN A 445 3.07 25.86 11.56
CA ASN A 445 2.24 26.05 10.38
C ASN A 445 0.88 25.37 10.59
N VAL A 446 -0.20 26.07 10.22
CA VAL A 446 -1.58 25.63 10.50
C VAL A 446 -2.29 25.24 9.21
N SER A 447 -2.94 24.07 9.23
CA SER A 447 -3.91 23.65 8.22
C SER A 447 -5.33 23.77 8.78
N ASP A 448 -6.23 24.34 7.99
CA ASP A 448 -7.65 24.52 8.35
C ASP A 448 -8.54 23.48 7.65
N TYR A 449 -9.51 22.94 8.37
CA TYR A 449 -10.48 21.96 7.88
C TYR A 449 -11.90 22.47 8.09
N GLY A 450 -12.77 22.29 7.10
CA GLY A 450 -14.18 22.66 7.19
C GLY A 450 -15.07 21.46 6.93
N PHE A 451 -16.10 21.26 7.77
CA PHE A 451 -17.04 20.16 7.68
C PHE A 451 -18.48 20.67 7.64
N ASN A 452 -19.36 19.90 7.00
CA ASN A 452 -20.80 20.09 7.16
C ASN A 452 -21.35 19.35 8.39
N THR A 453 -22.63 19.59 8.69
CA THR A 453 -23.34 19.02 9.84
C THR A 453 -23.48 17.50 9.82
N ARG A 454 -23.18 16.83 8.69
CA ARG A 454 -23.19 15.36 8.55
C ARG A 454 -21.76 14.77 8.53
N ASN A 455 -20.77 15.50 9.06
CA ASN A 455 -19.37 15.06 9.14
C ASN A 455 -18.73 14.82 7.77
N ASN A 456 -19.15 15.55 6.74
CA ASN A 456 -18.48 15.51 5.44
C ASN A 456 -17.47 16.66 5.34
N LEU A 457 -16.25 16.33 4.90
CA LEU A 457 -15.19 17.31 4.68
C LEU A 457 -15.53 18.20 3.48
N GLU A 458 -15.73 19.50 3.71
CA GLU A 458 -16.06 20.49 2.69
C GLU A 458 -14.85 21.31 2.24
N SER A 459 -13.84 21.50 3.10
CA SER A 459 -12.63 22.21 2.69
C SER A 459 -11.39 21.80 3.46
N VAL A 460 -10.25 21.91 2.79
CA VAL A 460 -8.91 21.84 3.38
C VAL A 460 -8.11 23.02 2.86
N LYS A 461 -7.50 23.78 3.77
CA LYS A 461 -6.60 24.87 3.42
C LYS A 461 -5.22 24.58 4.00
N SER A 462 -4.22 24.56 3.12
CA SER A 462 -2.82 24.36 3.48
C SER A 462 -2.24 25.60 4.17
N PRO A 463 -1.11 25.47 4.89
CA PRO A 463 -0.47 26.62 5.53
C PRO A 463 0.01 27.72 4.56
N THR A 464 0.28 27.37 3.30
CA THR A 464 0.63 28.32 2.24
C THR A 464 -0.58 29.00 1.60
N GLY A 465 -1.81 28.58 1.96
CA GLY A 465 -3.06 29.19 1.52
C GLY A 465 -3.77 28.45 0.38
N GLY A 466 -3.12 27.45 -0.25
CA GLY A 466 -3.76 26.60 -1.24
C GLY A 466 -4.96 25.87 -0.65
N LYS A 467 -6.12 25.97 -1.31
CA LYS A 467 -7.42 25.52 -0.78
C LYS A 467 -8.08 24.52 -1.71
N THR A 468 -8.51 23.39 -1.15
CA THR A 468 -9.41 22.45 -1.82
C THR A 468 -10.81 22.54 -1.24
N VAL A 469 -11.82 22.47 -2.10
CA VAL A 469 -13.25 22.52 -1.70
C VAL A 469 -13.98 21.33 -2.29
N THR A 470 -14.82 20.68 -1.48
CA THR A 470 -15.71 19.60 -1.90
C THR A 470 -17.14 19.95 -1.49
N SER A 471 -18.06 19.90 -2.44
CA SER A 471 -19.50 20.00 -2.17
C SER A 471 -20.12 18.62 -2.16
N TRP A 472 -21.15 18.45 -1.33
CA TRP A 472 -21.81 17.17 -1.11
C TRP A 472 -23.27 17.23 -1.52
N GLN A 473 -23.84 16.08 -1.86
CA GLN A 473 -25.26 15.89 -2.11
C GLN A 473 -25.73 14.59 -1.45
N THR A 474 -27.00 14.56 -1.06
CA THR A 474 -27.64 13.33 -0.57
C THR A 474 -28.30 12.61 -1.73
N VAL A 475 -27.90 11.36 -1.98
CA VAL A 475 -28.52 10.49 -3.01
C VAL A 475 -29.03 9.24 -2.31
N ALA A 476 -30.33 8.97 -2.43
CA ALA A 476 -31.00 7.86 -1.76
C ALA A 476 -30.83 7.80 -0.23
N GLY A 477 -30.45 8.91 0.43
CA GLY A 477 -30.16 9.00 1.86
C GLY A 477 -28.67 8.90 2.22
N GLY A 478 -27.82 8.46 1.28
CA GLY A 478 -26.35 8.44 1.43
C GLY A 478 -25.69 9.76 1.02
N ASP A 479 -24.60 10.11 1.69
CA ASP A 479 -23.78 11.27 1.38
C ASP A 479 -22.78 10.94 0.28
N LYS A 480 -22.84 11.72 -0.81
CA LYS A 480 -21.98 11.55 -1.97
C LYS A 480 -21.33 12.88 -2.38
N PRO A 481 -20.06 12.89 -2.79
CA PRO A 481 -19.46 14.11 -3.32
C PRO A 481 -20.19 14.52 -4.60
N LYS A 482 -20.42 15.82 -4.78
CA LYS A 482 -21.04 16.37 -6.00
C LYS A 482 -19.98 16.97 -6.91
N ASP A 483 -19.16 17.85 -6.33
CA ASP A 483 -18.07 18.53 -7.00
C ASP A 483 -16.89 18.64 -6.05
N SER A 484 -15.68 18.46 -6.55
CA SER A 484 -14.43 18.77 -5.85
C SER A 484 -13.60 19.72 -6.69
N THR A 485 -12.93 20.70 -6.10
CA THR A 485 -12.03 21.64 -6.79
C THR A 485 -10.75 21.79 -5.98
N ASN A 486 -9.62 21.36 -6.55
CA ASN A 486 -8.32 21.39 -5.88
C ASN A 486 -7.70 22.80 -5.87
N ALA A 487 -6.54 22.93 -5.22
CA ALA A 487 -5.82 24.20 -5.08
C ALA A 487 -5.31 24.78 -6.40
N ASP A 488 -5.24 24.00 -7.49
CA ASP A 488 -4.86 24.47 -8.83
C ASP A 488 -6.08 24.87 -9.69
N GLY A 489 -7.30 24.75 -9.14
CA GLY A 489 -8.56 25.06 -9.82
C GLY A 489 -9.11 23.91 -10.68
N GLU A 490 -8.52 22.72 -10.61
CA GLU A 490 -9.02 21.54 -11.32
C GLU A 490 -10.27 21.03 -10.61
N LYS A 491 -11.36 20.92 -11.37
CA LYS A 491 -12.65 20.49 -10.85
C LYS A 491 -13.00 19.08 -11.32
N THR A 492 -13.47 18.25 -10.40
CA THR A 492 -14.05 16.93 -10.68
C THR A 492 -15.51 16.92 -10.24
N SER A 493 -16.40 16.50 -11.13
CA SER A 493 -17.85 16.43 -10.90
C SER A 493 -18.33 14.99 -10.96
N PHE A 494 -19.27 14.65 -10.08
CA PHE A 494 -19.83 13.32 -9.94
C PHE A 494 -21.34 13.35 -10.16
N THR A 495 -21.85 12.36 -10.88
CA THR A 495 -23.29 12.06 -10.91
C THR A 495 -23.55 10.63 -10.48
N TYR A 496 -24.77 10.37 -10.02
CA TYR A 496 -25.15 9.08 -9.45
C TYR A 496 -26.47 8.58 -10.04
N ASP A 497 -26.69 7.28 -9.98
CA ASP A 497 -28.02 6.70 -10.20
C ASP A 497 -28.90 6.86 -8.95
N THR A 498 -30.13 6.33 -9.01
CA THR A 498 -31.10 6.42 -7.91
C THR A 498 -30.72 5.58 -6.69
N ALA A 499 -29.76 4.65 -6.78
CA ALA A 499 -29.25 3.86 -5.67
C ALA A 499 -27.97 4.47 -5.05
N GLY A 500 -27.37 5.46 -5.71
CA GLY A 500 -26.12 6.09 -5.30
C GLY A 500 -24.86 5.45 -5.91
N ASN A 501 -24.99 4.68 -7.00
CA ASN A 501 -23.84 4.23 -7.80
C ASN A 501 -23.36 5.35 -8.71
N THR A 502 -22.04 5.49 -8.86
CA THR A 502 -21.40 6.55 -9.63
C THR A 502 -21.70 6.40 -11.11
N LYS A 503 -22.49 7.28 -11.72
CA LYS A 503 -22.80 7.26 -13.15
C LYS A 503 -21.77 7.96 -14.00
N THR A 504 -21.19 9.06 -13.51
CA THR A 504 -20.17 9.80 -14.26
C THR A 504 -19.14 10.37 -13.31
N VAL A 505 -17.88 10.32 -13.72
CA VAL A 505 -16.80 11.15 -13.18
C VAL A 505 -16.31 12.02 -14.32
N ALA A 506 -16.38 13.34 -14.14
CA ALA A 506 -16.00 14.30 -15.17
C ALA A 506 -15.03 15.32 -14.60
N GLN A 507 -13.82 15.38 -15.17
CA GLN A 507 -12.88 16.45 -14.88
C GLN A 507 -13.11 17.64 -15.82
N THR A 508 -13.07 18.87 -15.32
CA THR A 508 -13.23 20.08 -16.15
C THR A 508 -12.04 20.29 -17.08
N GLY A 509 -12.21 21.10 -18.12
CA GLY A 509 -11.16 21.48 -19.06
C GLY A 509 -11.27 20.84 -20.46
N THR A 510 -10.66 21.48 -21.47
CA THR A 510 -10.49 20.89 -22.81
C THR A 510 -9.55 19.70 -22.69
N GLY A 511 -10.09 18.49 -22.58
CA GLY A 511 -9.29 17.27 -22.39
C GLY A 511 -9.58 16.43 -21.15
N GLY A 512 -10.51 16.85 -20.29
CA GLY A 512 -10.81 16.11 -19.05
C GLY A 512 -11.35 14.70 -19.27
N GLY A 513 -10.84 13.76 -18.46
CA GLY A 513 -11.33 12.38 -18.38
C GLY A 513 -12.80 12.38 -18.00
N HIS A 514 -13.66 12.06 -18.98
CA HIS A 514 -15.08 11.81 -18.75
C HIS A 514 -15.32 10.31 -18.89
N VAL A 515 -15.45 9.66 -17.74
CA VAL A 515 -15.84 8.25 -17.66
C VAL A 515 -17.28 8.18 -17.19
N SER A 516 -18.10 7.42 -17.91
CA SER A 516 -19.46 7.10 -17.50
C SER A 516 -19.68 5.61 -17.34
N TYR A 517 -20.52 5.24 -16.39
CA TYR A 517 -20.82 3.87 -16.03
C TYR A 517 -22.31 3.60 -16.21
N THR A 518 -22.62 2.37 -16.62
CA THR A 518 -24.00 1.86 -16.58
C THR A 518 -24.04 0.66 -15.66
N TYR A 519 -25.13 0.51 -14.92
CA TYR A 519 -25.34 -0.58 -13.97
C TYR A 519 -26.56 -1.40 -14.38
N ASN A 520 -26.61 -2.66 -13.95
CA ASN A 520 -27.80 -3.49 -14.07
C ASN A 520 -28.99 -2.79 -13.42
N PRO A 521 -30.13 -2.69 -14.14
CA PRO A 521 -31.38 -2.29 -13.51
C PRO A 521 -31.92 -3.44 -12.63
N ALA A 522 -33.11 -3.26 -12.06
CA ALA A 522 -33.77 -4.28 -11.23
C ALA A 522 -33.93 -5.63 -11.96
N THR A 523 -34.13 -5.59 -13.29
CA THR A 523 -34.01 -6.76 -14.16
C THR A 523 -32.64 -6.72 -14.85
N PRO A 524 -31.69 -7.61 -14.51
CA PRO A 524 -30.32 -7.53 -15.01
C PRO A 524 -30.19 -7.70 -16.54
N ASP A 525 -29.45 -6.81 -17.20
CA ASP A 525 -29.21 -6.84 -18.66
C ASP A 525 -27.88 -7.52 -19.02
N CYS A 526 -26.90 -7.51 -18.09
CA CYS A 526 -25.57 -8.07 -18.30
C CYS A 526 -25.29 -9.34 -17.47
N GLY A 527 -26.34 -10.03 -17.02
CA GLY A 527 -26.25 -11.11 -16.03
C GLY A 527 -26.06 -10.57 -14.62
N GLY A 528 -25.94 -11.44 -13.61
CA GLY A 528 -25.76 -11.03 -12.21
C GLY A 528 -26.98 -10.31 -11.63
N PHE A 529 -26.75 -9.23 -10.88
CA PHE A 529 -27.74 -8.57 -10.02
C PHE A 529 -27.80 -7.05 -10.21
N GLU A 530 -28.89 -6.44 -9.71
CA GLU A 530 -29.10 -4.98 -9.68
C GLU A 530 -27.85 -4.26 -9.12
N GLY A 531 -27.47 -3.16 -9.77
CA GLY A 531 -26.35 -2.32 -9.32
C GLY A 531 -24.95 -2.85 -9.66
N GLN A 532 -24.82 -4.03 -10.29
CA GLN A 532 -23.53 -4.45 -10.87
C GLN A 532 -23.23 -3.70 -12.17
N ARG A 533 -21.97 -3.33 -12.37
CA ARG A 533 -21.55 -2.46 -13.48
C ARG A 533 -21.58 -3.20 -14.80
N CYS A 534 -22.43 -2.82 -15.75
CA CYS A 534 -22.49 -3.45 -17.07
C CYS A 534 -21.51 -2.85 -18.07
N THR A 535 -21.22 -1.55 -17.96
CA THR A 535 -20.32 -0.88 -18.91
C THR A 535 -19.57 0.25 -18.25
N ALA A 536 -18.36 0.49 -18.76
CA ALA A 536 -17.68 1.77 -18.62
C ALA A 536 -17.41 2.35 -19.99
N GLN A 537 -17.57 3.66 -20.06
CA GLN A 537 -17.57 4.42 -21.28
C GLN A 537 -16.60 5.57 -21.13
N THR A 538 -15.56 5.57 -21.95
CA THR A 538 -14.53 6.61 -21.95
C THR A 538 -14.75 7.51 -23.14
N LYS A 539 -14.98 8.80 -22.88
CA LYS A 539 -15.14 9.79 -23.94
C LYS A 539 -13.76 10.15 -24.51
N MET A 540 -13.52 9.86 -25.78
CA MET A 540 -12.27 10.22 -26.48
C MET A 540 -12.34 11.61 -27.10
N SER A 541 -13.49 11.98 -27.68
CA SER A 541 -13.72 13.29 -28.28
C SER A 541 -15.18 13.73 -28.08
N ALA A 542 -15.56 14.92 -28.57
CA ALA A 542 -16.94 15.37 -28.53
C ALA A 542 -17.92 14.38 -29.19
N ALA A 543 -17.48 13.67 -30.24
CA ALA A 543 -18.29 12.77 -31.04
C ALA A 543 -18.00 11.27 -30.82
N LYS A 544 -16.96 10.91 -30.05
CA LYS A 544 -16.49 9.53 -29.92
C LYS A 544 -16.38 9.10 -28.45
N THR A 545 -17.03 7.99 -28.13
CA THR A 545 -16.98 7.30 -26.85
C THR A 545 -16.69 5.82 -27.10
N VAL A 546 -15.71 5.27 -26.39
CA VAL A 546 -15.39 3.84 -26.43
C VAL A 546 -15.94 3.16 -25.18
N LYS A 547 -16.22 1.86 -25.26
CA LYS A 547 -16.92 1.13 -24.21
C LYS A 547 -16.22 -0.19 -23.89
N THR A 548 -16.02 -0.44 -22.59
CA THR A 548 -15.77 -1.77 -22.03
C THR A 548 -17.07 -2.32 -21.47
N SER A 549 -17.38 -3.59 -21.75
CA SER A 549 -18.59 -4.27 -21.27
C SER A 549 -18.22 -5.40 -20.32
N PHE A 550 -19.05 -5.61 -19.30
CA PHE A 550 -18.88 -6.64 -18.28
C PHE A 550 -20.09 -7.59 -18.35
N LYS A 551 -19.86 -8.88 -18.12
CA LYS A 551 -20.93 -9.86 -17.93
C LYS A 551 -20.70 -10.69 -16.69
N TYR A 552 -21.80 -11.04 -16.02
CA TYR A 552 -21.79 -11.75 -14.76
C TYR A 552 -22.54 -13.09 -14.86
N ASP A 553 -22.16 -14.06 -14.03
CA ASP A 553 -22.94 -15.28 -13.83
C ASP A 553 -24.13 -15.04 -12.87
N ASP A 554 -24.89 -16.10 -12.58
CA ASP A 554 -26.04 -16.08 -11.67
C ASP A 554 -25.65 -15.99 -10.18
N LYS A 555 -24.38 -16.21 -9.83
CA LYS A 555 -23.82 -15.94 -8.49
C LYS A 555 -23.20 -14.54 -8.39
N GLY A 556 -23.24 -13.75 -9.47
CA GLY A 556 -22.75 -12.38 -9.54
C GLY A 556 -21.24 -12.25 -9.78
N ASN A 557 -20.53 -13.32 -10.14
CA ASN A 557 -19.10 -13.25 -10.45
C ASN A 557 -18.88 -12.75 -11.90
N LEU A 558 -17.78 -12.02 -12.16
CA LEU A 558 -17.46 -11.43 -13.46
C LEU A 558 -16.92 -12.48 -14.42
N VAL A 559 -17.75 -13.04 -15.29
CA VAL A 559 -17.32 -14.10 -16.21
C VAL A 559 -16.66 -13.58 -17.49
N LYS A 560 -16.88 -12.32 -17.86
CA LYS A 560 -16.36 -11.78 -19.13
C LYS A 560 -16.20 -10.26 -19.13
N VAL A 561 -15.06 -9.80 -19.64
CA VAL A 561 -14.77 -8.40 -19.97
C VAL A 561 -14.55 -8.30 -21.48
N THR A 562 -15.34 -7.45 -22.14
CA THR A 562 -15.20 -7.13 -23.57
C THR A 562 -14.70 -5.69 -23.69
N PRO A 563 -13.38 -5.46 -23.88
CA PRO A 563 -12.81 -4.14 -24.11
C PRO A 563 -13.06 -3.64 -25.55
N PRO A 564 -12.78 -2.35 -25.84
CA PRO A 564 -12.80 -1.83 -27.21
C PRO A 564 -11.82 -2.57 -28.13
N LYS A 565 -12.23 -2.81 -29.38
CA LYS A 565 -11.36 -3.39 -30.41
C LYS A 565 -10.15 -2.48 -30.68
N PRO A 566 -8.97 -3.03 -31.05
CA PRO A 566 -8.70 -4.42 -31.40
C PRO A 566 -8.43 -5.39 -30.23
N LEU A 567 -8.60 -4.96 -28.98
CA LEU A 567 -8.36 -5.84 -27.83
C LEU A 567 -9.27 -7.10 -27.87
N GLY A 568 -8.69 -8.20 -27.40
CA GLY A 568 -9.37 -9.46 -27.15
C GLY A 568 -10.19 -9.40 -25.86
N GLU A 569 -11.04 -10.39 -25.67
CA GLU A 569 -11.88 -10.48 -24.49
C GLU A 569 -11.16 -11.23 -23.38
N THR A 570 -11.40 -10.85 -22.13
CA THR A 570 -10.95 -11.60 -20.96
C THR A 570 -12.12 -12.40 -20.40
N THR A 571 -11.92 -13.68 -20.09
CA THR A 571 -12.95 -14.52 -19.46
C THR A 571 -12.45 -15.15 -18.16
N TYR A 572 -13.37 -15.42 -17.24
CA TYR A 572 -13.07 -15.96 -15.92
C TYR A 572 -13.97 -17.15 -15.60
N THR A 573 -13.45 -18.09 -14.81
CA THR A 573 -14.24 -19.06 -14.05
C THR A 573 -13.92 -18.91 -12.56
N TYR A 574 -14.83 -19.39 -11.72
CA TYR A 574 -14.75 -19.24 -10.27
C TYR A 574 -15.00 -20.56 -9.58
N ASP A 575 -14.37 -20.74 -8.43
CA ASP A 575 -14.72 -21.84 -7.52
C ASP A 575 -16.00 -21.53 -6.71
N GLU A 576 -16.43 -22.47 -5.88
CA GLU A 576 -17.64 -22.34 -5.06
C GLU A 576 -17.58 -21.22 -4.01
N LEU A 577 -16.37 -20.74 -3.66
CA LEU A 577 -16.15 -19.60 -2.77
C LEU A 577 -16.12 -18.27 -3.52
N GLY A 578 -16.13 -18.32 -4.86
CA GLY A 578 -16.03 -17.15 -5.71
C GLY A 578 -14.61 -16.67 -5.93
N ARG A 579 -13.59 -17.49 -5.72
CA ARG A 579 -12.21 -17.15 -6.08
C ARG A 579 -11.98 -17.49 -7.54
N THR A 580 -11.20 -16.68 -8.25
CA THR A 580 -10.90 -16.92 -9.67
C THR A 580 -10.19 -18.25 -9.82
N GLU A 581 -10.78 -19.20 -10.51
CA GLU A 581 -10.18 -20.51 -10.78
C GLU A 581 -9.39 -20.49 -12.09
N THR A 582 -9.96 -19.87 -13.13
CA THR A 582 -9.27 -19.68 -14.40
C THR A 582 -9.50 -18.28 -14.97
N LEU A 583 -8.50 -17.77 -15.68
CA LEU A 583 -8.56 -16.54 -16.47
C LEU A 583 -8.07 -16.86 -17.87
N THR A 584 -8.78 -16.44 -18.91
CA THR A 584 -8.26 -16.43 -20.28
C THR A 584 -8.11 -14.98 -20.73
N ASP A 585 -6.90 -14.57 -21.08
CA ASP A 585 -6.59 -13.20 -21.49
C ASP A 585 -7.00 -12.92 -22.95
N GLY A 586 -6.84 -11.68 -23.40
CA GLY A 586 -7.18 -11.24 -24.76
C GLY A 586 -6.34 -11.90 -25.86
N ARG A 587 -5.21 -12.53 -25.53
CA ARG A 587 -4.41 -13.37 -26.46
C ARG A 587 -4.91 -14.82 -26.53
N GLY A 588 -5.86 -15.19 -25.68
CA GLY A 588 -6.34 -16.56 -25.53
C GLY A 588 -5.49 -17.41 -24.59
N ILE A 589 -4.59 -16.80 -23.81
CA ILE A 589 -3.74 -17.52 -22.87
C ILE A 589 -4.54 -17.80 -21.59
N LYS A 590 -4.65 -19.08 -21.23
CA LYS A 590 -5.35 -19.52 -20.03
C LYS A 590 -4.38 -19.62 -18.85
N LYS A 591 -4.70 -18.91 -17.77
CA LYS A 591 -4.10 -19.01 -16.44
C LYS A 591 -5.05 -19.80 -15.52
N VAL A 592 -4.48 -20.68 -14.70
CA VAL A 592 -5.20 -21.48 -13.70
C VAL A 592 -4.64 -21.15 -12.33
N PHE A 593 -5.51 -20.79 -11.40
CA PHE A 593 -5.15 -20.46 -10.03
C PHE A 593 -5.63 -21.58 -9.11
N THR A 594 -4.78 -21.94 -8.15
CA THR A 594 -5.22 -22.76 -7.01
C THR A 594 -4.92 -22.03 -5.72
N TYR A 595 -5.70 -22.32 -4.69
CA TYR A 595 -5.63 -21.66 -3.40
C TYR A 595 -5.47 -22.68 -2.30
N ASP A 596 -4.91 -22.25 -1.17
CA ASP A 596 -5.01 -22.99 0.07
C ASP A 596 -6.36 -22.73 0.77
N HIS A 597 -6.57 -23.36 1.92
CA HIS A 597 -7.78 -23.23 2.72
C HIS A 597 -7.87 -21.90 3.48
N LEU A 598 -6.88 -21.02 3.41
CA LEU A 598 -6.92 -19.63 3.87
C LEU A 598 -7.05 -18.62 2.72
N ASP A 599 -7.46 -19.09 1.54
CA ASP A 599 -7.68 -18.25 0.35
C ASP A 599 -6.41 -17.60 -0.23
N ARG A 600 -5.21 -18.10 0.11
CA ARG A 600 -3.94 -17.65 -0.48
C ARG A 600 -3.65 -18.40 -1.77
N ILE A 601 -3.10 -17.71 -2.77
CA ILE A 601 -2.69 -18.33 -4.04
C ILE A 601 -1.56 -19.32 -3.79
N LYS A 602 -1.77 -20.59 -4.12
CA LYS A 602 -0.77 -21.67 -4.03
C LYS A 602 -0.04 -21.90 -5.35
N THR A 603 -0.76 -21.83 -6.47
CA THR A 603 -0.17 -22.00 -7.80
C THR A 603 -0.80 -21.07 -8.81
N VAL A 604 0.00 -20.59 -9.76
CA VAL A 604 -0.48 -20.04 -11.02
C VAL A 604 0.17 -20.80 -12.16
N SER A 605 -0.65 -21.42 -13.00
CA SER A 605 -0.20 -22.26 -14.11
C SER A 605 -0.75 -21.73 -15.43
N THR A 606 0.06 -21.84 -16.48
CA THR A 606 -0.33 -21.66 -17.88
C THR A 606 -0.02 -22.94 -18.65
N THR A 607 -0.20 -22.94 -19.97
CA THR A 607 0.23 -24.07 -20.81
C THR A 607 1.75 -24.28 -20.75
N ASN A 608 2.53 -23.21 -20.61
CA ASN A 608 3.98 -23.24 -20.76
C ASN A 608 4.76 -23.02 -19.46
N ASP A 609 4.11 -22.54 -18.39
CA ASP A 609 4.77 -22.18 -17.14
C ASP A 609 3.93 -22.52 -15.90
N THR A 610 4.57 -22.66 -14.74
CA THR A 610 3.89 -22.81 -13.46
C THR A 610 4.73 -22.22 -12.35
N VAL A 611 4.12 -21.30 -11.62
CA VAL A 611 4.70 -20.67 -10.42
C VAL A 611 4.00 -21.21 -9.17
N ARG A 612 4.76 -21.56 -8.14
CA ARG A 612 4.26 -22.10 -6.86
C ARG A 612 4.68 -21.21 -5.69
N TYR A 613 3.77 -21.05 -4.74
CA TYR A 613 3.94 -20.24 -3.54
C TYR A 613 3.77 -21.13 -2.31
N HIS A 614 4.67 -20.97 -1.33
CA HIS A 614 4.64 -21.73 -0.09
C HIS A 614 4.67 -20.78 1.10
N TYR A 615 3.66 -20.87 1.95
CA TYR A 615 3.50 -20.02 3.14
C TYR A 615 3.79 -20.81 4.42
N ASP A 616 4.27 -20.13 5.46
CA ASP A 616 4.31 -20.69 6.82
C ASP A 616 2.95 -20.54 7.54
N GLY A 617 2.85 -21.06 8.76
CA GLY A 617 1.63 -21.05 9.56
C GLY A 617 1.14 -19.67 10.00
N ASP A 618 1.96 -18.62 9.85
CA ASP A 618 1.58 -17.25 10.19
C ASP A 618 1.31 -16.40 8.93
N GLY A 619 1.45 -16.98 7.73
CA GLY A 619 1.18 -16.31 6.46
C GLY A 619 2.39 -15.89 5.65
N ASN A 620 3.61 -16.08 6.17
CA ASN A 620 4.83 -15.64 5.51
C ASN A 620 5.15 -16.49 4.29
N LEU A 621 5.29 -15.86 3.12
CA LEU A 621 5.82 -16.51 1.91
C LEU A 621 7.26 -16.95 2.18
N ARG A 622 7.50 -18.25 2.34
CA ARG A 622 8.82 -18.84 2.61
C ARG A 622 9.54 -19.25 1.33
N GLN A 623 8.81 -19.55 0.28
CA GLN A 623 9.40 -20.03 -0.96
C GLN A 623 8.52 -19.71 -2.17
N ARG A 624 9.17 -19.36 -3.29
CA ARG A 624 8.55 -19.29 -4.62
C ARG A 624 9.37 -20.13 -5.60
N ASP A 625 8.69 -20.99 -6.34
CA ASP A 625 9.30 -21.79 -7.42
C ASP A 625 8.74 -21.35 -8.77
N ASP A 626 9.61 -21.07 -9.73
CA ASP A 626 9.25 -20.74 -11.12
C ASP A 626 10.24 -21.37 -12.12
N SER A 627 10.05 -21.14 -13.42
CA SER A 627 10.91 -21.69 -14.48
C SER A 627 12.36 -21.18 -14.44
N THR A 628 12.66 -20.14 -13.65
CA THR A 628 14.00 -19.59 -13.49
C THR A 628 14.74 -20.16 -12.29
N GLY A 629 14.02 -20.74 -11.32
CA GLY A 629 14.59 -21.37 -10.13
C GLY A 629 13.70 -21.18 -8.90
N THR A 630 14.32 -21.34 -7.73
CA THR A 630 13.64 -21.18 -6.43
C THR A 630 14.17 -19.93 -5.72
N VAL A 631 13.27 -19.09 -5.23
CA VAL A 631 13.57 -18.01 -4.28
C VAL A 631 13.08 -18.43 -2.90
N LYS A 632 13.90 -18.24 -1.85
CA LYS A 632 13.54 -18.55 -0.46
C LYS A 632 13.63 -17.31 0.42
N TYR A 633 12.73 -17.24 1.39
CA TYR A 633 12.63 -16.15 2.37
C TYR A 633 12.67 -16.74 3.78
N GLU A 634 13.59 -16.23 4.59
CA GLU A 634 13.69 -16.54 6.01
C GLU A 634 13.18 -15.36 6.83
N PHE A 635 12.53 -15.65 7.96
CA PHE A 635 11.93 -14.64 8.84
C PHE A 635 12.39 -14.85 10.26
N ASP A 636 12.67 -13.76 10.97
CA ASP A 636 12.97 -13.80 12.40
C ASP A 636 11.71 -14.09 13.25
N PRO A 637 11.83 -14.39 14.56
CA PRO A 637 10.68 -14.56 15.47
C PRO A 637 9.67 -13.39 15.51
N LEU A 638 9.97 -12.23 14.91
CA LEU A 638 9.13 -11.05 14.85
C LEU A 638 8.43 -10.86 13.50
N GLN A 639 8.50 -11.85 12.59
CA GLN A 639 7.90 -11.81 11.24
C GLN A 639 8.54 -10.75 10.34
N ARG A 640 9.86 -10.62 10.41
CA ARG A 640 10.60 -9.72 9.52
C ARG A 640 11.49 -10.56 8.63
N GLU A 641 11.43 -10.35 7.31
CA GLU A 641 12.33 -11.00 6.35
C GLU A 641 13.79 -10.75 6.76
N THR A 642 14.61 -11.78 6.81
CA THR A 642 16.02 -11.69 7.21
C THR A 642 16.94 -12.14 6.09
N VAL A 643 16.77 -13.35 5.57
CA VAL A 643 17.59 -13.85 4.46
C VAL A 643 16.71 -14.11 3.26
N ARG A 644 17.12 -13.58 2.11
CA ARG A 644 16.56 -13.94 0.80
C ARG A 644 17.59 -14.71 0.01
N THR A 645 17.26 -15.93 -0.41
CA THR A 645 18.08 -16.71 -1.36
C THR A 645 17.49 -16.57 -2.75
N LEU A 646 18.27 -16.09 -3.71
CA LEU A 646 17.87 -15.89 -5.10
C LEU A 646 18.01 -17.18 -5.92
N GLN A 647 17.51 -17.15 -7.16
CA GLN A 647 17.45 -18.31 -8.06
C GLN A 647 18.82 -18.88 -8.43
N ASP A 648 19.87 -18.05 -8.40
CA ASP A 648 21.26 -18.45 -8.64
C ASP A 648 21.97 -18.98 -7.39
N GLY A 649 21.29 -18.98 -6.24
CA GLY A 649 21.80 -19.42 -4.95
C GLY A 649 22.47 -18.31 -4.14
N SER A 650 22.66 -17.11 -4.68
CA SER A 650 23.16 -15.98 -3.91
C SER A 650 22.16 -15.54 -2.85
N GLN A 651 22.65 -14.89 -1.80
CA GLN A 651 21.83 -14.45 -0.70
C GLN A 651 21.93 -12.95 -0.48
N THR A 652 20.86 -12.38 0.08
CA THR A 652 20.85 -11.04 0.69
C THR A 652 20.35 -11.16 2.12
N LEU A 653 20.75 -10.23 2.98
CA LEU A 653 20.51 -10.26 4.42
C LEU A 653 20.01 -8.89 4.89
N LEU A 654 18.95 -8.88 5.69
CA LEU A 654 18.49 -7.76 6.49
C LEU A 654 18.62 -8.11 7.97
N ALA A 655 19.15 -7.16 8.73
CA ALA A 655 19.13 -7.16 10.19
C ALA A 655 18.39 -5.93 10.70
N TYR A 656 17.88 -6.01 11.93
CA TYR A 656 17.01 -4.98 12.49
C TYR A 656 17.46 -4.51 13.86
N THR A 657 17.18 -3.24 14.12
CA THR A 657 17.21 -2.64 15.46
C THR A 657 16.08 -3.22 16.33
N PRO A 658 16.17 -3.07 17.67
CA PRO A 658 15.06 -3.41 18.56
C PRO A 658 13.75 -2.69 18.22
N ALA A 659 13.80 -1.44 17.75
CA ALA A 659 12.61 -0.67 17.38
C ALA A 659 11.99 -1.08 16.03
N GLY A 660 12.64 -1.96 15.25
CA GLY A 660 12.12 -2.45 13.98
C GLY A 660 12.75 -1.83 12.73
N ASN A 661 13.56 -0.79 12.89
CA ASN A 661 14.27 -0.20 11.75
C ASN A 661 15.33 -1.16 11.19
N VAL A 662 15.61 -1.11 9.90
CA VAL A 662 16.74 -1.85 9.29
C VAL A 662 18.05 -1.35 9.90
N ASP A 663 18.81 -2.23 10.54
CA ASP A 663 20.12 -1.97 11.13
C ASP A 663 21.22 -2.03 10.06
N TYR A 664 21.20 -3.09 9.27
CA TYR A 664 22.05 -3.20 8.09
C TYR A 664 21.40 -4.08 7.02
N TYR A 665 21.79 -3.81 5.79
CA TYR A 665 21.55 -4.66 4.63
C TYR A 665 22.89 -5.22 4.16
N GLN A 666 22.94 -6.49 3.79
CA GLN A 666 24.15 -7.11 3.29
C GLN A 666 23.84 -7.97 2.08
N ASP A 667 24.65 -7.82 1.05
CA ASP A 667 24.58 -8.62 -0.16
C ASP A 667 26.00 -9.10 -0.56
N PRO A 668 26.17 -9.87 -1.65
CA PRO A 668 27.48 -10.34 -2.06
C PRO A 668 28.48 -9.23 -2.43
N THR A 669 28.00 -8.01 -2.72
CA THR A 669 28.87 -6.84 -2.97
C THR A 669 29.34 -6.15 -1.68
N GLY A 670 28.65 -6.41 -0.57
CA GLY A 670 29.09 -6.06 0.79
C GLY A 670 27.96 -5.58 1.69
N LYS A 671 28.35 -4.92 2.80
CA LYS A 671 27.44 -4.52 3.88
C LYS A 671 27.16 -3.03 3.85
N THR A 672 25.89 -2.65 3.91
CA THR A 672 25.41 -1.28 4.12
C THR A 672 24.85 -1.13 5.53
N ASP A 673 25.42 -0.24 6.35
CA ASP A 673 24.95 0.04 7.71
C ASP A 673 24.04 1.27 7.76
N TYR A 674 23.03 1.24 8.62
CA TYR A 674 22.11 2.34 8.86
C TYR A 674 22.07 2.69 10.35
N THR A 675 22.08 3.98 10.67
CA THR A 675 21.79 4.46 12.03
C THR A 675 20.61 5.40 12.01
N TRP A 676 19.89 5.43 13.12
CA TRP A 676 18.61 6.13 13.27
C TRP A 676 18.72 7.18 14.37
N ASN A 677 17.91 8.23 14.25
CA ASN A 677 17.68 9.14 15.37
C ASN A 677 16.55 8.63 16.27
N GLU A 678 16.27 9.37 17.33
CA GLU A 678 15.32 9.05 18.40
C GLU A 678 13.85 9.00 17.93
N VAL A 679 13.56 9.42 16.70
CA VAL A 679 12.22 9.35 16.07
C VAL A 679 12.22 8.47 14.82
N ASN A 680 13.18 7.54 14.72
CA ASN A 680 13.28 6.55 13.66
C ASN A 680 13.44 7.14 12.24
N LYS A 681 14.15 8.28 12.12
CA LYS A 681 14.63 8.81 10.85
C LYS A 681 16.09 8.44 10.61
N LEU A 682 16.42 8.12 9.36
CA LEU A 682 17.76 7.72 8.95
C LEU A 682 18.75 8.85 9.23
N LYS A 683 19.67 8.64 10.16
CA LYS A 683 20.69 9.61 10.58
C LYS A 683 21.99 9.44 9.80
N GLU A 684 22.40 8.20 9.60
CA GLU A 684 23.62 7.83 8.89
C GLU A 684 23.38 6.62 8.01
N PHE A 685 23.99 6.63 6.84
CA PHE A 685 24.07 5.55 5.87
C PHE A 685 25.54 5.30 5.56
N LYS A 686 26.02 4.07 5.70
CA LYS A 686 27.40 3.69 5.37
C LYS A 686 27.41 2.60 4.33
N ASP A 687 27.97 2.88 3.17
CA ASP A 687 27.98 1.97 2.03
C ASP A 687 28.95 0.78 2.21
N PRO A 688 28.95 -0.20 1.28
CA PRO A 688 29.89 -1.34 1.30
C PRO A 688 31.38 -0.99 1.25
N GLN A 689 31.74 0.22 0.83
CA GLN A 689 33.12 0.73 0.78
C GLN A 689 33.47 1.53 2.04
N GLY A 690 32.57 1.57 3.02
CA GLY A 690 32.72 2.28 4.28
C GLY A 690 32.54 3.79 4.18
N LYS A 691 31.96 4.29 3.08
CA LYS A 691 31.69 5.70 2.87
C LYS A 691 30.37 6.10 3.52
N THR A 692 30.41 7.22 4.24
CA THR A 692 29.29 7.63 5.09
C THR A 692 28.55 8.82 4.49
N THR A 693 27.23 8.65 4.32
CA THR A 693 26.27 9.72 4.06
C THR A 693 25.49 10.03 5.34
N THR A 694 25.33 11.32 5.67
CA THR A 694 24.56 11.77 6.85
C THR A 694 23.40 12.68 6.47
N TYR A 695 22.36 12.70 7.31
CA TYR A 695 21.12 13.40 7.02
C TYR A 695 20.74 14.38 8.13
N LYS A 696 20.07 15.48 7.74
CA LYS A 696 19.42 16.40 8.67
C LYS A 696 17.96 16.60 8.29
N TYR A 697 17.16 16.85 9.32
CA TYR A 697 15.72 17.01 9.23
C TYR A 697 15.29 18.32 9.88
N ASN A 698 14.18 18.90 9.43
CA ASN A 698 13.49 19.93 10.20
C ASN A 698 12.57 19.29 11.26
N ASN A 699 11.86 20.11 12.03
CA ASN A 699 10.98 19.62 13.10
C ASN A 699 9.76 18.82 12.60
N ASN A 700 9.39 18.96 11.31
CA ASN A 700 8.38 18.12 10.67
C ASN A 700 8.94 16.77 10.19
N ASP A 701 10.19 16.47 10.50
CA ASP A 701 10.93 15.30 10.04
C ASP A 701 11.08 15.23 8.52
N ILE A 702 11.06 16.39 7.84
CA ILE A 702 11.38 16.53 6.42
C ILE A 702 12.89 16.65 6.27
N ARG A 703 13.47 15.84 5.38
CA ARG A 703 14.91 15.87 5.09
C ARG A 703 15.28 17.19 4.44
N THR A 704 16.09 18.00 5.12
CA THR A 704 16.58 19.31 4.65
C THR A 704 18.03 19.27 4.20
N GLN A 705 18.78 18.22 4.54
CA GLN A 705 20.17 18.06 4.11
C GLN A 705 20.56 16.59 3.97
N THR A 706 21.27 16.28 2.88
CA THR A 706 22.06 15.06 2.69
C THR A 706 23.52 15.47 2.52
N THR A 707 24.42 14.86 3.28
CA THR A 707 25.87 15.12 3.20
C THR A 707 26.57 13.85 2.77
N TYR A 708 27.12 13.87 1.57
CA TYR A 708 27.87 12.77 0.99
C TYR A 708 29.38 12.90 1.27
N PRO A 709 30.14 11.81 1.12
CA PRO A 709 31.61 11.81 1.11
C PRO A 709 32.20 12.83 0.13
N GLY A 710 33.44 13.26 0.40
CA GLY A 710 34.10 14.29 -0.40
C GLY A 710 33.59 15.73 -0.15
N GLY A 711 32.70 15.91 0.83
CA GLY A 711 32.16 17.22 1.22
C GLY A 711 31.02 17.71 0.35
N THR A 712 30.44 16.85 -0.49
CA THR A 712 29.23 17.19 -1.26
C THR A 712 28.03 17.26 -0.34
N VAL A 713 27.29 18.36 -0.36
CA VAL A 713 26.10 18.60 0.46
C VAL A 713 24.95 18.97 -0.45
N GLN A 714 23.85 18.21 -0.42
CA GLN A 714 22.57 18.57 -1.03
C GLN A 714 21.63 19.10 0.04
N LYS A 715 21.19 20.36 -0.08
CA LYS A 715 20.21 21.00 0.79
C LYS A 715 18.86 21.12 0.10
N VAL A 716 17.79 20.97 0.88
CA VAL A 716 16.41 21.17 0.46
C VAL A 716 15.78 22.21 1.36
N ASP A 717 15.49 23.39 0.80
CA ASP A 717 14.69 24.41 1.48
C ASP A 717 13.23 24.18 1.11
N VAL A 718 12.35 24.11 2.11
CA VAL A 718 10.91 23.87 1.93
C VAL A 718 10.07 25.09 2.29
N ASP A 719 8.85 25.16 1.78
CA ASP A 719 7.84 26.12 2.23
C ASP A 719 7.07 25.63 3.47
N ASN A 720 6.11 26.44 3.92
CA ASN A 720 5.29 26.14 5.11
C ASN A 720 4.35 24.93 4.92
N SER A 721 4.19 24.44 3.69
CA SER A 721 3.46 23.21 3.36
C SER A 721 4.42 22.04 3.13
N SER A 722 5.69 22.18 3.52
CA SER A 722 6.78 21.20 3.36
C SER A 722 7.16 20.89 1.91
N ARG A 723 6.76 21.72 0.94
CA ARG A 723 7.09 21.53 -0.49
C ARG A 723 8.47 22.12 -0.81
N PRO A 724 9.30 21.46 -1.64
CA PRO A 724 10.62 21.98 -2.00
C PRO A 724 10.58 23.31 -2.76
N LYS A 725 11.21 24.35 -2.21
CA LYS A 725 11.43 25.65 -2.87
C LYS A 725 12.79 25.73 -3.55
N ASN A 726 13.82 25.13 -2.95
CA ASN A 726 15.17 25.10 -3.50
C ASN A 726 15.82 23.75 -3.19
N ILE A 727 16.49 23.18 -4.19
CA ILE A 727 17.38 22.02 -4.03
C ILE A 727 18.76 22.44 -4.53
N LYS A 728 19.73 22.50 -3.62
CA LYS A 728 21.07 22.99 -3.92
C LYS A 728 22.13 22.00 -3.47
N ALA A 729 22.95 21.53 -4.40
CA ALA A 729 24.10 20.68 -4.13
C ALA A 729 25.41 21.44 -4.34
N THR A 730 26.28 21.44 -3.32
CA THR A 730 27.61 22.06 -3.35
C THR A 730 28.68 21.08 -2.91
N SER A 731 29.90 21.19 -3.45
CA SER A 731 31.08 20.49 -2.95
C SER A 731 32.26 21.46 -2.82
N PRO A 732 33.44 21.01 -2.34
CA PRO A 732 34.66 21.82 -2.38
C PRO A 732 35.07 22.26 -3.80
N LYS A 733 34.45 21.69 -4.85
CA LYS A 733 34.65 22.07 -6.26
C LYS A 733 33.68 23.15 -6.75
N GLY A 734 32.74 23.60 -5.91
CA GLY A 734 31.77 24.64 -6.23
C GLY A 734 30.31 24.16 -6.17
N THR A 735 29.40 24.95 -6.74
CA THR A 735 27.98 24.59 -6.85
C THR A 735 27.79 23.62 -8.02
N LEU A 736 27.18 22.47 -7.72
CA LEU A 736 26.98 21.39 -8.68
C LEU A 736 25.57 21.39 -9.28
N VAL A 737 24.57 21.69 -8.44
CA VAL A 737 23.13 21.76 -8.75
C VAL A 737 22.53 22.91 -7.93
N ASP A 738 21.64 23.73 -8.50
CA ASP A 738 20.90 24.76 -7.77
C ASP A 738 19.54 25.02 -8.44
N LEU A 739 18.53 24.28 -8.02
CA LEU A 739 17.20 24.24 -8.62
C LEU A 739 16.18 24.93 -7.71
N THR A 740 15.56 26.00 -8.18
CA THR A 740 14.49 26.72 -7.47
C THR A 740 13.14 26.49 -8.11
N TYR A 741 12.12 26.24 -7.29
CA TYR A 741 10.75 25.93 -7.69
C TYR A 741 9.75 26.96 -7.19
N THR A 742 8.69 27.17 -7.97
CA THR A 742 7.56 28.04 -7.58
C THR A 742 6.24 27.33 -7.83
N TYR A 743 5.25 27.52 -6.96
CA TYR A 743 3.92 26.91 -7.07
C TYR A 743 2.79 27.93 -7.32
N GLY A 744 3.04 29.20 -7.02
CA GLY A 744 2.06 30.29 -7.17
C GLY A 744 1.68 30.55 -8.64
N TYR A 745 0.39 30.77 -8.88
CA TYR A 745 -0.21 31.03 -10.18
C TYR A 745 -1.25 32.16 -10.12
N GLY A 746 -1.83 32.52 -11.27
CA GLY A 746 -2.75 33.65 -11.39
C GLY A 746 -2.04 35.01 -11.42
N THR A 747 -2.78 36.10 -11.17
CA THR A 747 -2.23 37.47 -11.19
C THR A 747 -1.21 37.66 -10.06
N ASP A 748 -0.01 38.11 -10.41
CA ASP A 748 1.13 38.29 -9.49
C ASP A 748 1.55 37.04 -8.71
N ALA A 749 1.17 35.83 -9.16
CA ALA A 749 1.40 34.56 -8.45
C ALA A 749 0.83 34.54 -7.00
N LYS A 750 -0.25 35.29 -6.75
CA LYS A 750 -0.91 35.38 -5.42
C LYS A 750 -1.68 34.13 -5.03
N THR A 751 -2.09 33.30 -5.99
CA THR A 751 -2.82 32.06 -5.70
C THR A 751 -1.81 30.93 -5.58
N ASP A 752 -1.79 30.26 -4.43
CA ASP A 752 -0.95 29.09 -4.22
C ASP A 752 -1.68 27.82 -4.69
N GLY A 753 -1.02 27.01 -5.51
CA GLY A 753 -1.49 25.71 -6.00
C GLY A 753 -0.47 24.61 -5.66
N ASN A 754 -0.70 23.37 -6.07
CA ASN A 754 0.20 22.25 -5.79
C ASN A 754 1.17 21.96 -6.94
N LYS A 755 0.99 22.59 -8.11
CA LYS A 755 1.80 22.32 -9.30
C LYS A 755 2.99 23.25 -9.44
N ILE A 756 4.13 22.70 -9.85
CA ILE A 756 5.33 23.45 -10.18
C ILE A 756 5.02 24.35 -11.38
N ARG A 757 5.11 25.66 -11.19
CA ARG A 757 4.92 26.68 -12.23
C ARG A 757 6.22 27.08 -12.90
N THR A 758 7.32 27.09 -12.15
CA THR A 758 8.65 27.31 -12.71
C THR A 758 9.71 26.47 -12.01
N LYS A 759 10.74 26.09 -12.77
CA LYS A 759 12.01 25.52 -12.30
C LYS A 759 13.13 26.41 -12.82
N THR A 760 13.96 26.96 -11.95
CA THR A 760 15.13 27.76 -12.32
C THR A 760 16.40 27.06 -11.88
N ASP A 761 17.29 26.77 -12.81
CA ASP A 761 18.63 26.28 -12.56
C ASP A 761 19.62 27.45 -12.55
N ALA A 762 20.09 27.83 -11.36
CA ALA A 762 21.00 28.95 -11.20
C ALA A 762 22.43 28.64 -11.67
N VAL A 763 22.80 27.37 -11.85
CA VAL A 763 24.12 26.98 -12.37
C VAL A 763 24.20 27.25 -13.87
N THR A 764 23.17 26.86 -14.63
CA THR A 764 23.13 27.06 -16.09
C THR A 764 22.52 28.40 -16.49
N GLY A 765 21.75 29.02 -15.58
CA GLY A 765 20.95 30.22 -15.82
C GLY A 765 19.65 29.93 -16.59
N MET A 766 19.23 28.66 -16.65
CA MET A 766 18.02 28.22 -17.35
C MET A 766 16.80 28.35 -16.45
N LYS A 767 15.70 28.86 -17.01
CA LYS A 767 14.40 28.91 -16.35
C LYS A 767 13.36 28.23 -17.22
N THR A 768 12.77 27.15 -16.71
CA THR A 768 11.64 26.45 -17.31
C THR A 768 10.34 26.93 -16.67
N SER A 769 9.38 27.36 -17.48
CA SER A 769 8.01 27.68 -17.04
C SER A 769 7.07 26.60 -17.55
N TYR A 770 6.12 26.15 -16.71
CA TYR A 770 5.20 25.06 -17.01
C TYR A 770 3.75 25.56 -17.02
N THR A 771 2.96 25.05 -17.97
CA THR A 771 1.51 25.24 -18.03
C THR A 771 0.80 23.89 -18.10
N TYR A 772 -0.43 23.89 -17.61
CA TYR A 772 -1.27 22.70 -17.50
C TYR A 772 -2.57 22.98 -18.24
N ASP A 773 -3.16 21.94 -18.82
CA ASP A 773 -4.51 22.05 -19.37
C ASP A 773 -5.56 22.10 -18.26
N GLY A 774 -6.83 22.30 -18.61
CA GLY A 774 -7.90 22.41 -17.60
C GLY A 774 -8.17 21.11 -16.82
N ALA A 775 -7.65 19.97 -17.28
CA ALA A 775 -7.68 18.69 -16.58
C ALA A 775 -6.42 18.44 -15.73
N GLY A 776 -5.54 19.44 -15.62
CA GLY A 776 -4.32 19.36 -14.85
C GLY A 776 -3.16 18.63 -15.54
N ARG A 777 -3.28 18.19 -16.79
CA ARG A 777 -2.16 17.49 -17.44
C ARG A 777 -1.13 18.50 -17.89
N PHE A 778 0.14 18.10 -17.90
CA PHE A 778 1.22 18.96 -18.38
C PHE A 778 1.00 19.27 -19.88
N SER A 779 0.84 20.55 -20.23
CA SER A 779 0.49 20.98 -21.58
C SER A 779 1.67 21.58 -22.32
N TYR A 780 2.29 22.62 -21.75
CA TYR A 780 3.38 23.33 -22.40
C TYR A 780 4.47 23.73 -21.40
N ALA A 781 5.72 23.69 -21.85
CA ALA A 781 6.82 24.33 -21.15
C ALA A 781 7.73 25.09 -22.12
N GLU A 782 8.26 26.21 -21.63
CA GLU A 782 9.34 26.93 -22.26
C GLU A 782 10.53 27.06 -21.31
N GLU A 783 11.73 26.81 -21.80
CA GLU A 783 12.99 26.98 -21.11
C GLU A 783 13.76 28.12 -21.74
N LYS A 784 14.12 29.13 -20.95
CA LYS A 784 14.84 30.32 -21.38
C LYS A 784 16.12 30.54 -20.59
N LYS A 785 17.13 31.10 -21.27
CA LYS A 785 18.30 31.72 -20.63
C LYS A 785 18.16 33.23 -20.74
N GLY A 786 17.80 33.88 -19.63
CA GLY A 786 17.34 35.27 -19.68
C GLY A 786 16.08 35.39 -20.55
N SER A 787 16.13 36.19 -21.62
CA SER A 787 15.03 36.31 -22.58
C SER A 787 15.11 35.33 -23.76
N THR A 788 16.23 34.62 -23.92
CA THR A 788 16.49 33.76 -25.08
C THR A 788 15.86 32.39 -24.88
N LEU A 789 15.01 31.96 -25.80
CA LEU A 789 14.44 30.61 -25.81
C LEU A 789 15.54 29.58 -26.09
N ASN A 790 15.69 28.62 -25.18
CA ASN A 790 16.62 27.50 -25.32
C ASN A 790 15.91 26.23 -25.79
N SER A 791 14.75 25.93 -25.22
CA SER A 791 13.95 24.76 -25.57
C SER A 791 12.49 24.97 -25.18
N SER A 792 11.59 24.21 -25.79
CA SER A 792 10.18 24.23 -25.46
C SER A 792 9.51 22.93 -25.87
N TRP A 793 8.43 22.59 -25.18
CA TRP A 793 7.70 21.33 -25.35
C TRP A 793 6.21 21.60 -25.26
N GLN A 794 5.45 21.19 -26.27
CA GLN A 794 4.00 21.19 -26.31
C GLN A 794 3.52 19.76 -26.43
N TYR A 795 2.60 19.36 -25.56
CA TYR A 795 1.87 18.10 -25.63
C TYR A 795 0.37 18.37 -25.66
N CYS A 796 -0.32 17.65 -26.52
CA CYS A 796 -1.75 17.81 -26.75
C CYS A 796 -2.42 16.47 -26.54
N TYR A 797 -3.52 16.48 -25.79
CA TYR A 797 -4.22 15.26 -25.40
C TYR A 797 -5.68 15.29 -25.88
N ASP A 798 -6.25 14.12 -26.11
CA ASP A 798 -7.70 13.97 -26.27
C ASP A 798 -8.43 14.01 -24.90
N LEU A 799 -9.76 13.80 -24.90
CA LEU A 799 -10.56 13.77 -23.66
C LEU A 799 -10.26 12.53 -22.79
N ALA A 800 -9.62 11.51 -23.33
CA ALA A 800 -9.28 10.28 -22.62
C ALA A 800 -7.83 10.28 -22.10
N GLY A 801 -7.02 11.33 -22.35
CA GLY A 801 -5.62 11.36 -21.93
C GLY A 801 -4.62 10.85 -22.96
N ASN A 802 -5.05 10.50 -24.16
CA ASN A 802 -4.13 10.03 -25.20
C ASN A 802 -3.40 11.20 -25.84
N LEU A 803 -2.08 11.06 -26.02
CA LEU A 803 -1.26 12.04 -26.72
C LEU A 803 -1.66 12.08 -28.21
N THR A 804 -2.26 13.19 -28.66
CA THR A 804 -2.72 13.39 -30.04
C THR A 804 -1.71 14.15 -30.90
N SER A 805 -0.90 15.02 -30.28
CA SER A 805 0.21 15.67 -30.98
C SER A 805 1.27 16.21 -30.02
N GLN A 806 2.49 16.42 -30.52
CA GLN A 806 3.58 17.04 -29.78
C GLN A 806 4.49 17.91 -30.67
N GLY A 807 4.97 19.02 -30.13
CA GLY A 807 5.86 19.93 -30.84
C GLY A 807 6.63 20.86 -29.90
N THR A 808 7.22 21.91 -30.46
CA THR A 808 8.02 22.89 -29.69
C THR A 808 7.35 24.26 -29.60
N ALA A 809 6.36 24.56 -30.42
CA ALA A 809 5.63 25.82 -30.35
C ALA A 809 4.32 25.66 -29.57
N GLU A 810 3.90 26.70 -28.86
CA GLU A 810 2.66 26.68 -28.09
C GLU A 810 1.42 26.51 -29.01
N GLY A 811 0.39 25.83 -28.50
CA GLY A 811 -0.91 25.63 -29.13
C GLY A 811 -1.16 24.19 -29.59
N CYS A 812 -2.43 23.77 -29.66
CA CYS A 812 -2.82 22.43 -30.09
C CYS A 812 -3.69 22.46 -31.36
N PRO A 813 -3.47 21.55 -32.34
CA PRO A 813 -2.39 20.55 -32.41
C PRO A 813 -1.03 21.18 -32.77
N ARG A 814 0.08 20.48 -32.50
CA ARG A 814 1.43 20.94 -32.90
C ARG A 814 2.34 19.82 -33.38
N GLY A 815 3.20 20.14 -34.34
CA GLY A 815 4.33 19.31 -34.74
C GLY A 815 3.91 17.92 -35.21
N THR A 816 4.38 16.90 -34.50
CA THR A 816 4.07 15.50 -34.78
C THR A 816 2.65 15.17 -34.35
N THR A 817 1.85 14.57 -35.22
CA THR A 817 0.50 14.09 -34.89
C THR A 817 0.46 12.57 -34.74
N TYR A 818 -0.43 12.09 -33.87
CA TYR A 818 -0.61 10.67 -33.57
C TYR A 818 -2.04 10.22 -33.85
N THR A 819 -2.18 9.03 -34.41
CA THR A 819 -3.50 8.37 -34.55
C THR A 819 -3.71 7.42 -33.38
N ILE A 820 -4.86 7.52 -32.73
CA ILE A 820 -5.26 6.71 -31.59
C ILE A 820 -6.45 5.83 -31.98
N ASN A 821 -6.34 4.51 -31.76
CA ASN A 821 -7.45 3.59 -31.98
C ASN A 821 -8.41 3.52 -30.78
N ASP A 822 -9.47 2.72 -30.88
CA ASP A 822 -10.50 2.62 -29.84
C ASP A 822 -9.98 1.95 -28.55
N ALA A 823 -8.90 1.18 -28.65
CA ALA A 823 -8.17 0.60 -27.52
C ALA A 823 -7.17 1.57 -26.87
N GLN A 824 -7.19 2.86 -27.22
CA GLN A 824 -6.30 3.90 -26.68
C GLN A 824 -4.81 3.72 -27.04
N GLN A 825 -4.52 2.93 -28.07
CA GLN A 825 -3.17 2.66 -28.58
C GLN A 825 -2.77 3.69 -29.64
N ILE A 826 -1.51 4.14 -29.63
CA ILE A 826 -0.96 4.94 -30.74
C ILE A 826 -0.64 3.97 -31.87
N THR A 827 -1.21 4.17 -33.06
CA THR A 827 -1.02 3.28 -34.22
C THR A 827 -0.31 3.93 -35.40
N ALA A 828 -0.24 5.26 -35.42
CA ALA A 828 0.40 6.00 -36.49
C ALA A 828 1.01 7.31 -36.02
N LYS A 829 2.03 7.79 -36.74
CA LYS A 829 2.70 9.08 -36.55
C LYS A 829 2.78 9.79 -37.90
N ASN A 830 2.31 11.04 -37.95
CA ASN A 830 2.25 11.86 -39.18
C ASN A 830 1.60 11.12 -40.37
N GLY A 831 0.55 10.33 -40.09
CA GLY A 831 -0.16 9.53 -41.09
C GLY A 831 0.53 8.20 -41.48
N SER A 832 1.75 7.92 -41.04
CA SER A 832 2.42 6.63 -41.28
C SER A 832 1.95 5.56 -40.28
N THR A 833 1.41 4.45 -40.79
CA THR A 833 0.80 3.35 -40.03
C THR A 833 1.75 2.20 -39.72
N THR A 834 3.00 2.25 -40.17
CA THR A 834 3.98 1.16 -39.97
C THR A 834 4.79 1.30 -38.67
N ASN A 835 4.34 2.16 -37.75
CA ASN A 835 5.15 2.64 -36.65
C ASN A 835 4.93 1.87 -35.35
N TRP A 836 3.67 1.48 -35.04
CA TRP A 836 3.37 0.72 -33.83
C TRP A 836 2.43 -0.44 -34.16
N SER A 837 2.65 -1.56 -33.50
CA SER A 837 1.73 -2.69 -33.50
C SER A 837 1.57 -3.22 -32.08
N TYR A 838 0.43 -3.87 -31.80
CA TYR A 838 0.12 -4.42 -30.49
C TYR A 838 -0.48 -5.82 -30.64
N ASP A 839 -0.31 -6.64 -29.61
CA ASP A 839 -1.09 -7.86 -29.48
C ASP A 839 -2.54 -7.55 -29.03
N THR A 840 -3.35 -8.59 -28.88
CA THR A 840 -4.75 -8.47 -28.49
C THR A 840 -4.95 -8.25 -26.98
N GLU A 841 -3.93 -8.35 -26.14
CA GLU A 841 -3.98 -7.89 -24.75
C GLU A 841 -3.61 -6.40 -24.63
N GLY A 842 -2.95 -5.87 -25.65
CA GLY A 842 -2.55 -4.48 -25.78
C GLY A 842 -1.12 -4.21 -25.38
N HIS A 843 -0.25 -5.22 -25.41
CA HIS A 843 1.18 -5.03 -25.31
C HIS A 843 1.76 -4.60 -26.66
N GLU A 844 2.69 -3.66 -26.66
CA GLU A 844 3.44 -3.28 -27.86
C GLU A 844 4.18 -4.52 -28.43
N THR A 845 4.17 -4.66 -29.77
CA THR A 845 4.90 -5.72 -30.50
C THR A 845 5.96 -5.13 -31.45
N ALA A 846 5.81 -3.84 -31.77
CA ALA A 846 6.78 -3.00 -32.43
C ALA A 846 6.47 -1.53 -32.10
N GLY A 847 7.52 -0.70 -32.05
CA GLY A 847 7.44 0.71 -31.71
C GLY A 847 8.17 1.59 -32.72
N ALA A 848 7.77 2.86 -32.81
CA ALA A 848 8.33 3.79 -33.79
C ALA A 848 9.81 4.07 -33.53
N SER A 849 10.49 4.60 -34.55
CA SER A 849 11.88 5.05 -34.40
C SER A 849 12.03 6.11 -33.30
N THR A 850 12.94 5.80 -32.37
CA THR A 850 13.49 6.66 -31.31
C THR A 850 14.96 6.99 -31.62
N PRO A 851 15.63 7.89 -30.87
CA PRO A 851 17.08 8.07 -31.00
C PRO A 851 17.90 6.79 -30.84
N GLU A 852 17.43 5.85 -30.01
CA GLU A 852 18.07 4.56 -29.76
C GLU A 852 17.85 3.55 -30.90
N GLY A 853 16.80 3.75 -31.70
CA GLY A 853 16.45 2.92 -32.85
C GLY A 853 14.96 2.63 -32.97
N THR A 854 14.58 1.87 -33.99
CA THR A 854 13.23 1.31 -34.11
C THR A 854 13.13 0.07 -33.24
N ARG A 855 12.05 -0.07 -32.46
CA ARG A 855 11.78 -1.28 -31.68
C ARG A 855 11.00 -2.28 -32.52
N THR A 856 11.50 -3.51 -32.62
CA THR A 856 10.86 -4.60 -33.37
C THR A 856 11.01 -5.93 -32.63
N GLY A 857 10.26 -6.96 -33.03
CA GLY A 857 10.43 -8.31 -32.49
C GLY A 857 10.12 -8.43 -31.00
N GLU A 858 9.23 -7.56 -30.48
CA GLU A 858 8.82 -7.64 -29.08
C GLU A 858 7.99 -8.90 -28.83
N LYS A 859 8.35 -9.68 -27.81
CA LYS A 859 7.65 -10.92 -27.42
C LYS A 859 7.28 -10.86 -25.95
N TRP A 860 6.15 -11.48 -25.64
CA TRP A 860 5.56 -11.47 -24.30
C TRP A 860 5.30 -12.89 -23.81
N SER A 861 5.61 -13.17 -22.53
CA SER A 861 5.33 -14.46 -21.89
C SER A 861 3.83 -14.67 -21.64
N ASP A 862 3.44 -15.88 -21.26
CA ASP A 862 2.07 -16.19 -20.81
C ASP A 862 1.67 -15.33 -19.57
N HIS A 863 2.64 -14.87 -18.80
CA HIS A 863 2.49 -13.97 -17.66
C HIS A 863 2.57 -12.48 -18.03
N SER A 864 2.53 -12.14 -19.32
CA SER A 864 2.60 -10.75 -19.82
C SER A 864 3.92 -10.04 -19.49
N GLN A 865 5.03 -10.80 -19.54
CA GLN A 865 6.38 -10.24 -19.35
C GLN A 865 7.11 -10.06 -20.70
N LEU A 866 7.84 -8.95 -20.90
CA LEU A 866 8.57 -8.64 -22.13
C LEU A 866 9.85 -9.48 -22.22
N THR A 867 9.80 -10.60 -22.95
CA THR A 867 10.85 -11.62 -23.01
C THR A 867 11.83 -11.44 -24.17
N SER A 868 11.57 -10.55 -25.12
CA SER A 868 12.50 -10.23 -26.20
C SER A 868 12.14 -8.88 -26.79
N LEU A 869 13.14 -8.08 -27.20
CA LEU A 869 12.96 -6.94 -28.08
C LEU A 869 14.24 -6.65 -28.88
N THR A 870 14.10 -6.13 -30.11
CA THR A 870 15.22 -5.74 -30.97
C THR A 870 15.22 -4.23 -31.18
N VAL A 871 16.37 -3.60 -30.91
CA VAL A 871 16.62 -2.17 -31.12
C VAL A 871 17.98 -2.00 -31.80
N SER A 872 18.04 -1.26 -32.92
CA SER A 872 19.27 -1.03 -33.70
C SER A 872 20.03 -2.32 -34.01
N ASP A 873 19.31 -3.31 -34.58
CA ASP A 873 19.79 -4.65 -34.95
C ASP A 873 20.29 -5.53 -33.79
N SER A 874 20.20 -5.05 -32.54
CA SER A 874 20.57 -5.79 -31.33
C SER A 874 19.33 -6.36 -30.66
N THR A 875 19.30 -7.67 -30.43
CA THR A 875 18.20 -8.35 -29.72
C THR A 875 18.54 -8.53 -28.24
N TYR A 876 17.63 -8.08 -27.39
CA TYR A 876 17.69 -8.16 -25.94
C TYR A 876 16.70 -9.20 -25.44
N GLU A 877 17.18 -10.39 -25.12
CA GLU A 877 16.36 -11.45 -24.52
C GLU A 877 16.16 -11.17 -23.02
N GLY A 878 14.91 -11.22 -22.58
CA GLY A 878 14.45 -10.98 -21.22
C GLY A 878 14.08 -12.26 -20.49
N ARG A 879 14.40 -12.36 -19.19
CA ARG A 879 13.91 -13.43 -18.30
C ARG A 879 13.43 -12.81 -16.99
N TYR A 880 12.37 -13.39 -16.43
CA TYR A 880 11.72 -12.90 -15.22
C TYR A 880 11.51 -14.07 -14.26
N GLY A 881 11.83 -13.85 -12.99
CA GLY A 881 11.22 -14.62 -11.91
C GLY A 881 9.80 -14.10 -11.70
N SER A 882 8.90 -14.94 -11.18
CA SER A 882 7.49 -14.63 -10.95
C SER A 882 6.58 -14.56 -12.19
N THR A 883 5.38 -14.06 -11.94
CA THR A 883 4.22 -14.00 -12.81
C THR A 883 3.81 -12.56 -13.19
N ASP A 884 4.66 -11.59 -12.84
CA ASP A 884 4.56 -10.19 -13.26
C ASP A 884 5.93 -9.67 -13.71
N GLN A 885 5.98 -8.42 -14.17
CA GLN A 885 7.19 -7.82 -14.75
C GLN A 885 8.20 -7.29 -13.73
N SER A 886 7.87 -7.31 -12.43
CA SER A 886 8.65 -6.62 -11.40
C SER A 886 10.03 -7.24 -11.17
N GLU A 887 10.15 -8.55 -11.30
CA GLU A 887 11.38 -9.29 -11.04
C GLU A 887 12.07 -9.74 -12.33
N ARG A 888 12.50 -8.77 -13.14
CA ARG A 888 13.40 -9.02 -14.28
C ARG A 888 14.72 -9.53 -13.73
N ILE A 889 15.15 -10.72 -14.15
CA ILE A 889 16.43 -11.35 -13.73
C ILE A 889 17.50 -11.29 -14.84
N LYS A 890 17.09 -11.05 -16.10
CA LYS A 890 18.00 -10.91 -17.24
C LYS A 890 17.43 -9.99 -18.32
N LEU A 891 18.29 -9.21 -18.96
CA LEU A 891 18.04 -8.53 -20.23
C LEU A 891 19.34 -8.48 -21.05
N GLY A 892 19.36 -9.13 -22.22
CA GLY A 892 20.59 -9.27 -23.02
C GLY A 892 21.70 -9.95 -22.19
N ASP A 893 22.88 -9.34 -22.11
CA ASP A 893 24.01 -9.86 -21.32
C ASP A 893 24.02 -9.39 -19.85
N THR A 894 22.98 -8.68 -19.41
CA THR A 894 22.88 -8.15 -18.04
C THR A 894 22.00 -9.03 -17.18
N TYR A 895 22.54 -9.49 -16.05
CA TYR A 895 21.80 -10.13 -14.96
C TYR A 895 21.40 -9.10 -13.90
N PHE A 896 20.24 -9.30 -13.29
CA PHE A 896 19.63 -8.39 -12.33
C PHE A 896 19.43 -9.11 -11.00
N HIS A 897 19.95 -8.52 -9.94
CA HIS A 897 19.93 -9.11 -8.59
C HIS A 897 18.95 -8.33 -7.73
N ASN A 898 17.71 -8.82 -7.68
CA ASN A 898 16.61 -8.19 -6.96
C ASN A 898 16.68 -8.52 -5.47
N GLY A 899 16.69 -7.49 -4.62
CA GLY A 899 16.70 -7.62 -3.17
C GLY A 899 15.43 -7.02 -2.54
N PRO A 900 15.27 -7.16 -1.21
CA PRO A 900 14.12 -6.64 -0.48
C PRO A 900 13.99 -5.11 -0.54
N LEU A 901 15.09 -4.38 -0.79
CA LEU A 901 15.11 -2.93 -0.95
C LEU A 901 15.05 -2.48 -2.42
N GLY A 902 14.75 -3.39 -3.35
CA GLY A 902 14.75 -3.16 -4.81
C GLY A 902 15.95 -3.79 -5.52
N LEU A 903 16.23 -3.35 -6.75
CA LEU A 903 17.39 -3.84 -7.51
C LEU A 903 18.68 -3.50 -6.75
N SER A 904 19.39 -4.54 -6.31
CA SER A 904 20.57 -4.44 -5.45
C SER A 904 21.85 -4.39 -6.26
N ALA A 905 21.91 -5.13 -7.37
CA ALA A 905 23.03 -5.07 -8.29
C ALA A 905 22.65 -5.51 -9.69
N THR A 906 23.52 -5.19 -10.65
CA THR A 906 23.56 -5.84 -11.96
C THR A 906 24.92 -6.46 -12.22
N SER A 907 24.95 -7.50 -13.04
CA SER A 907 26.17 -8.11 -13.54
C SER A 907 26.14 -8.14 -15.06
N THR A 908 27.07 -7.43 -15.71
CA THR A 908 27.19 -7.40 -17.17
C THR A 908 28.59 -7.84 -17.54
N ALA A 909 28.72 -8.94 -18.29
CA ALA A 909 30.01 -9.52 -18.68
C ALA A 909 30.99 -9.69 -17.49
N GLY A 910 30.50 -10.24 -16.37
CA GLY A 910 31.31 -10.48 -15.16
C GLY A 910 31.55 -9.25 -14.27
N VAL A 911 31.20 -8.04 -14.73
CA VAL A 911 31.35 -6.81 -13.94
C VAL A 911 30.10 -6.54 -13.14
N ASP A 912 30.24 -6.54 -11.82
CA ASP A 912 29.16 -6.19 -10.89
C ASP A 912 29.07 -4.67 -10.68
N THR A 913 27.85 -4.15 -10.65
CA THR A 913 27.53 -2.79 -10.19
C THR A 913 26.53 -2.90 -9.07
N GLY A 914 26.93 -2.49 -7.86
CA GLY A 914 26.07 -2.43 -6.68
C GLY A 914 25.29 -1.12 -6.66
N PHE A 915 24.03 -1.19 -6.24
CA PHE A 915 23.14 -0.03 -6.05
C PHE A 915 22.79 0.07 -4.58
N ASN A 916 23.42 1.01 -3.89
CA ASN A 916 23.29 1.14 -2.46
C ASN A 916 22.07 2.04 -2.16
N ARG A 917 21.12 1.49 -1.41
CA ARG A 917 19.81 2.10 -1.18
C ARG A 917 19.57 2.34 0.30
N GLU A 918 18.86 3.42 0.56
CA GLU A 918 18.28 3.64 1.88
C GLU A 918 17.24 2.55 2.18
N PRO A 919 16.82 2.36 3.45
CA PRO A 919 15.87 1.29 3.82
C PRO A 919 14.48 1.42 3.17
N GLY A 920 14.14 2.60 2.62
CA GLY A 920 12.96 2.78 1.78
C GLY A 920 13.19 2.46 0.29
N GLY A 921 14.36 1.98 -0.09
CA GLY A 921 14.68 1.75 -1.49
C GLY A 921 15.08 3.01 -2.26
N THR A 922 15.05 4.21 -1.66
CA THR A 922 15.62 5.43 -2.27
C THR A 922 17.09 5.22 -2.62
N LEU A 923 17.50 5.59 -3.84
CA LEU A 923 18.88 5.51 -4.29
C LEU A 923 19.77 6.49 -3.51
N ASN A 924 20.87 5.99 -2.96
CA ASN A 924 21.88 6.82 -2.31
C ASN A 924 23.13 6.94 -3.18
N SER A 925 23.70 5.78 -3.53
CA SER A 925 24.96 5.67 -4.25
C SER A 925 25.03 4.40 -5.08
N MET A 926 26.04 4.31 -5.94
CA MET A 926 26.40 3.08 -6.63
C MET A 926 27.86 2.74 -6.39
N THR A 927 28.15 1.45 -6.42
CA THR A 927 29.49 0.89 -6.32
C THR A 927 29.85 0.25 -7.64
N ARG A 928 30.94 0.70 -8.25
CA ARG A 928 31.45 0.15 -9.51
C ARG A 928 32.96 0.29 -9.57
N ASP A 929 33.65 -0.77 -10.02
CA ASP A 929 35.11 -0.81 -10.17
C ASP A 929 35.86 -0.40 -8.88
N GLY A 930 35.33 -0.83 -7.72
CA GLY A 930 35.89 -0.54 -6.40
C GLY A 930 35.76 0.91 -5.91
N LYS A 931 34.94 1.72 -6.57
CA LYS A 931 34.67 3.12 -6.20
C LYS A 931 33.19 3.35 -5.91
N THR A 932 32.90 4.29 -5.03
CA THR A 932 31.54 4.78 -4.80
C THR A 932 31.27 6.07 -5.56
N TYR A 933 30.05 6.17 -6.11
CA TYR A 933 29.52 7.39 -6.72
C TYR A 933 28.15 7.74 -6.11
N PHE A 934 27.91 9.03 -5.86
CA PHE A 934 26.74 9.52 -5.13
C PHE A 934 25.76 10.26 -6.05
N TYR A 935 24.48 9.93 -5.93
CA TYR A 935 23.41 10.49 -6.74
C TYR A 935 22.94 11.84 -6.18
N LEU A 936 22.81 12.84 -7.05
CA LEU A 936 22.18 14.12 -6.76
C LEU A 936 20.89 14.24 -7.57
N THR A 937 19.79 14.59 -6.91
CA THR A 937 18.46 14.48 -7.50
C THR A 937 17.71 15.81 -7.53
N ASP A 938 16.75 15.91 -8.45
CA ASP A 938 15.74 16.96 -8.41
C ASP A 938 14.54 16.56 -7.53
N VAL A 939 13.49 17.40 -7.55
CA VAL A 939 12.27 17.20 -6.74
C VAL A 939 11.51 15.92 -7.06
N LEU A 940 11.68 15.32 -8.24
CA LEU A 940 11.04 14.06 -8.63
C LEU A 940 11.90 12.83 -8.29
N GLY A 941 13.06 13.04 -7.65
CA GLY A 941 14.09 12.00 -7.55
C GLY A 941 14.83 11.72 -8.85
N SER A 942 14.69 12.57 -9.90
CA SER A 942 15.46 12.39 -11.14
C SER A 942 16.94 12.63 -10.87
N VAL A 943 17.82 11.73 -11.33
CA VAL A 943 19.28 11.90 -11.20
C VAL A 943 19.73 13.03 -12.12
N VAL A 944 20.10 14.19 -11.58
CA VAL A 944 20.57 15.35 -12.38
C VAL A 944 22.09 15.47 -12.38
N ALA A 945 22.78 14.87 -11.40
CA ALA A 945 24.23 14.79 -11.37
C ALA A 945 24.70 13.58 -10.55
N VAL A 946 25.95 13.17 -10.79
CA VAL A 946 26.64 12.14 -10.01
C VAL A 946 28.01 12.68 -9.58
N THR A 947 28.38 12.44 -8.34
CA THR A 947 29.70 12.82 -7.80
C THR A 947 30.54 11.62 -7.41
N ASP A 948 31.86 11.75 -7.54
CA ASP A 948 32.80 10.78 -6.97
C ASP A 948 33.11 11.06 -5.49
N GLU A 949 33.94 10.22 -4.89
CA GLU A 949 34.37 10.30 -3.49
C GLU A 949 35.13 11.58 -3.10
N SER A 950 35.60 12.36 -4.08
CA SER A 950 36.29 13.64 -3.88
C SER A 950 35.36 14.85 -4.00
N GLY A 951 34.06 14.60 -4.24
CA GLY A 951 33.07 15.62 -4.52
C GLY A 951 33.17 16.21 -5.94
N THR A 952 33.83 15.52 -6.87
CA THR A 952 33.92 15.95 -8.27
C THR A 952 32.68 15.47 -9.02
N LYS A 953 32.00 16.38 -9.74
CA LYS A 953 30.89 16.04 -10.64
C LYS A 953 31.43 15.23 -11.83
N VAL A 954 31.09 13.93 -11.86
CA VAL A 954 31.51 13.01 -12.93
C VAL A 954 30.46 12.89 -14.01
N ASN A 955 29.17 12.98 -13.65
CA ASN A 955 28.07 12.98 -14.59
C ASN A 955 27.11 14.15 -14.35
N GLU A 956 26.42 14.56 -15.42
CA GLU A 956 25.39 15.60 -15.44
C GLU A 956 24.31 15.21 -16.42
N TYR A 957 23.04 15.35 -16.03
CA TYR A 957 21.90 14.98 -16.84
C TYR A 957 20.85 16.10 -16.92
N SER A 958 20.18 16.17 -18.06
CA SER A 958 19.05 17.06 -18.31
C SER A 958 17.99 16.30 -19.10
N TYR A 959 16.73 16.53 -18.73
CA TYR A 959 15.59 15.80 -19.28
C TYR A 959 14.57 16.76 -19.89
N SER A 960 13.82 16.28 -20.89
CA SER A 960 12.53 16.86 -21.22
C SER A 960 11.56 16.67 -20.03
N PRO A 961 10.40 17.36 -20.00
CA PRO A 961 9.38 17.13 -18.98
C PRO A 961 8.88 15.67 -18.87
N ARG A 962 9.16 14.81 -19.85
CA ARG A 962 8.76 13.38 -19.87
C ARG A 962 9.96 12.43 -19.80
N GLY A 963 11.11 12.89 -19.30
CA GLY A 963 12.25 12.01 -19.09
C GLY A 963 13.09 11.65 -20.32
N VAL A 964 12.90 12.33 -21.46
CA VAL A 964 13.81 12.18 -22.62
C VAL A 964 15.13 12.85 -22.29
N THR A 965 16.22 12.09 -22.28
CA THR A 965 17.58 12.59 -22.04
C THR A 965 17.99 13.57 -23.14
N ARG A 966 18.55 14.74 -22.76
CA ARG A 966 18.91 15.83 -23.68
C ARG A 966 20.42 15.85 -23.98
N ALA A 967 20.82 16.47 -25.08
CA ALA A 967 22.24 16.56 -25.48
C ALA A 967 23.18 17.26 -24.49
N ALA A 968 22.64 18.00 -23.52
CA ALA A 968 23.41 18.68 -22.47
C ALA A 968 23.89 17.73 -21.35
N THR A 969 23.93 16.42 -21.59
CA THR A 969 24.41 15.43 -20.63
C THR A 969 25.90 15.16 -20.79
N SER A 970 26.58 14.88 -19.68
CA SER A 970 27.94 14.35 -19.66
C SER A 970 27.93 13.10 -18.81
N GLU A 971 28.38 11.98 -19.35
CA GLU A 971 28.47 10.71 -18.63
C GLU A 971 29.89 10.17 -18.74
N LYS A 972 30.63 10.25 -17.64
CA LYS A 972 31.96 9.65 -17.52
C LYS A 972 31.89 8.24 -16.92
N ILE A 973 30.88 7.99 -16.10
CA ILE A 973 30.65 6.71 -15.42
C ILE A 973 29.27 6.21 -15.80
N ILE A 974 29.19 5.01 -16.37
CA ILE A 974 27.92 4.40 -16.79
C ILE A 974 27.05 4.13 -15.57
N GLN A 975 25.80 4.59 -15.60
CA GLN A 975 24.81 4.29 -14.56
C GLN A 975 23.37 4.33 -15.13
N PRO A 976 22.45 3.43 -14.73
CA PRO A 976 21.16 3.28 -15.40
C PRO A 976 20.01 4.12 -14.82
N TYR A 977 20.15 4.73 -13.64
CA TYR A 977 19.06 5.46 -12.99
C TYR A 977 18.96 6.90 -13.46
N ARG A 978 17.83 7.28 -14.04
CA ARG A 978 17.67 8.56 -14.77
C ARG A 978 16.49 9.36 -14.24
N PHE A 979 15.55 9.70 -15.12
CA PHE A 979 14.34 10.44 -14.80
C PHE A 979 13.50 9.73 -13.73
N ALA A 980 13.05 10.48 -12.73
CA ALA A 980 12.24 10.00 -11.61
C ALA A 980 12.81 8.76 -10.88
N GLY A 981 14.14 8.60 -10.87
CA GLY A 981 14.80 7.43 -10.29
C GLY A 981 14.54 6.11 -11.03
N GLY A 982 13.94 6.14 -12.22
CA GLY A 982 13.67 4.96 -13.03
C GLY A 982 14.92 4.37 -13.68
N TYR A 983 14.97 3.04 -13.83
CA TYR A 983 16.04 2.33 -14.53
C TYR A 983 15.82 2.43 -16.04
N GLN A 984 16.65 3.21 -16.73
CA GLN A 984 16.66 3.26 -18.19
C GLN A 984 17.63 2.20 -18.72
N ASP A 985 17.13 1.27 -19.52
CA ASP A 985 17.94 0.21 -20.12
C ASP A 985 18.43 0.58 -21.55
N PRO A 986 19.34 -0.20 -22.16
CA PRO A 986 19.92 0.12 -23.47
C PRO A 986 18.92 0.26 -24.63
N THR A 987 17.66 -0.11 -24.42
CA THR A 987 16.59 0.02 -25.43
C THR A 987 15.97 1.42 -25.45
N GLY A 988 16.34 2.27 -24.49
CA GLY A 988 15.80 3.63 -24.29
C GLY A 988 14.56 3.67 -23.41
N LEU A 989 13.98 2.52 -23.09
CA LEU A 989 12.84 2.38 -22.19
C LEU A 989 13.25 2.46 -20.72
N TYR A 990 12.34 2.96 -19.90
CA TYR A 990 12.42 2.84 -18.45
C TYR A 990 11.67 1.59 -17.99
N HIS A 991 12.33 0.72 -17.23
CA HIS A 991 11.66 -0.38 -16.53
C HIS A 991 11.19 0.12 -15.16
N LEU A 992 9.87 0.22 -15.00
CA LEU A 992 9.18 0.72 -13.80
C LEU A 992 8.37 -0.44 -13.21
N ALA A 993 9.10 -1.40 -12.63
CA ALA A 993 8.57 -2.65 -12.06
C ALA A 993 7.55 -3.36 -12.97
N ALA A 994 6.24 -3.11 -12.80
CA ALA A 994 5.20 -3.77 -13.56
C ALA A 994 5.15 -3.39 -15.05
N ARG A 995 5.71 -2.23 -15.44
CA ARG A 995 5.58 -1.72 -16.82
C ARG A 995 6.87 -1.13 -17.40
N TYR A 996 6.89 -0.98 -18.73
CA TYR A 996 7.94 -0.29 -19.47
C TYR A 996 7.42 1.06 -19.95
N TYR A 997 8.14 2.14 -19.63
CA TYR A 997 7.78 3.51 -20.00
C TYR A 997 8.64 4.02 -21.15
N ASP A 998 7.97 4.52 -22.20
CA ASP A 998 8.60 5.22 -23.32
C ASP A 998 8.55 6.75 -23.12
N PRO A 999 9.70 7.41 -22.83
CA PRO A 999 9.75 8.85 -22.59
C PRO A 999 9.46 9.68 -23.85
N ASN A 1000 9.70 9.13 -25.05
CA ASN A 1000 9.55 9.84 -26.32
C ASN A 1000 8.10 10.16 -26.67
N ILE A 1001 7.17 9.37 -26.12
CA ILE A 1001 5.72 9.53 -26.25
C ILE A 1001 5.01 9.68 -24.90
N GLY A 1002 5.72 9.55 -23.79
CA GLY A 1002 5.18 9.82 -22.46
C GLY A 1002 4.12 8.81 -22.02
N ARG A 1003 4.29 7.53 -22.38
CA ARG A 1003 3.35 6.46 -22.04
C ARG A 1003 4.04 5.11 -21.85
N PHE A 1004 3.32 4.20 -21.22
CA PHE A 1004 3.71 2.80 -21.10
C PHE A 1004 3.55 2.05 -22.42
N THR A 1005 4.34 1.01 -22.64
CA THR A 1005 4.28 0.14 -23.83
C THR A 1005 3.21 -0.95 -23.70
N GLN A 1006 2.66 -1.12 -22.49
CA GLN A 1006 1.56 -2.01 -22.18
C GLN A 1006 0.46 -1.30 -21.38
N ARG A 1007 -0.71 -1.93 -21.34
CA ARG A 1007 -1.80 -1.51 -20.44
C ARG A 1007 -1.39 -1.72 -18.99
N ASP A 1008 -1.89 -0.84 -18.12
CA ASP A 1008 -1.92 -1.05 -16.67
C ASP A 1008 -2.57 -2.41 -16.35
N PRO A 1009 -1.81 -3.38 -15.81
CA PRO A 1009 -2.35 -4.69 -15.47
C PRO A 1009 -3.25 -4.64 -14.22
N SER A 1010 -3.22 -3.55 -13.44
CA SER A 1010 -4.15 -3.34 -12.32
C SER A 1010 -5.51 -2.80 -12.75
N GLY A 1011 -5.53 -2.08 -13.88
CA GLY A 1011 -6.70 -1.40 -14.39
C GLY A 1011 -7.20 -0.25 -13.50
N GLN A 1012 -6.34 0.30 -12.64
CA GLN A 1012 -6.66 1.43 -11.74
C GLN A 1012 -6.46 2.78 -12.42
N GLU A 1013 -5.60 2.85 -13.44
CA GLU A 1013 -5.40 4.07 -14.18
C GLU A 1013 -6.54 4.36 -15.17
N LYS A 1014 -7.07 5.59 -15.12
CA LYS A 1014 -8.14 6.08 -16.03
C LYS A 1014 -7.79 5.92 -17.51
N ASN A 1015 -6.52 6.15 -17.85
CA ASN A 1015 -5.97 5.85 -19.17
C ASN A 1015 -4.92 4.75 -19.00
N PRO A 1016 -5.11 3.57 -19.59
CA PRO A 1016 -4.31 2.39 -19.26
C PRO A 1016 -2.85 2.48 -19.74
N TYR A 1017 -2.48 3.49 -20.53
CA TYR A 1017 -1.11 3.68 -21.02
C TYR A 1017 -0.45 4.95 -20.47
N LEU A 1018 -1.20 5.85 -19.83
CA LEU A 1018 -0.71 7.20 -19.54
C LEU A 1018 0.19 7.22 -18.32
N TYR A 1019 1.45 7.60 -18.51
CA TYR A 1019 2.37 7.78 -17.39
C TYR A 1019 1.98 8.98 -16.52
N ALA A 1020 1.98 8.77 -15.20
CA ALA A 1020 1.83 9.82 -14.20
C ALA A 1020 0.56 10.69 -14.37
N GLU A 1021 -0.55 10.09 -14.81
CA GLU A 1021 -1.80 10.77 -15.22
C GLU A 1021 -1.60 11.93 -16.22
N GLY A 1022 -0.49 11.95 -16.96
CA GLY A 1022 -0.16 13.01 -17.91
C GLY A 1022 0.46 14.25 -17.25
N ASP A 1023 0.85 14.17 -15.97
CA ASP A 1023 1.59 15.20 -15.25
C ASP A 1023 2.96 14.70 -14.72
N PRO A 1024 3.90 14.39 -15.62
CA PRO A 1024 5.24 13.90 -15.25
C PRO A 1024 6.15 14.97 -14.62
N VAL A 1025 5.65 16.21 -14.44
CA VAL A 1025 6.38 17.30 -13.78
C VAL A 1025 6.14 17.29 -12.28
N ASN A 1026 4.98 16.80 -11.84
CA ASN A 1026 4.58 16.78 -10.42
C ASN A 1026 4.36 15.38 -9.88
N ARG A 1027 4.32 14.35 -10.74
CA ARG A 1027 3.96 12.98 -10.37
C ARG A 1027 4.91 11.95 -10.98
N ILE A 1028 5.06 10.83 -10.29
CA ILE A 1028 5.87 9.67 -10.69
C ILE A 1028 5.03 8.38 -10.59
N ASP A 1029 5.43 7.31 -11.28
CA ASP A 1029 4.84 5.97 -11.11
C ASP A 1029 5.97 4.93 -10.96
N PRO A 1030 6.51 4.75 -9.73
CA PRO A 1030 7.64 3.85 -9.49
C PRO A 1030 7.28 2.37 -9.61
N SER A 1031 6.03 2.01 -9.35
CA SER A 1031 5.54 0.62 -9.44
C SER A 1031 5.13 0.24 -10.86
N GLY A 1032 4.90 1.23 -11.73
CA GLY A 1032 4.26 1.02 -13.00
C GLY A 1032 2.82 0.56 -12.82
N LEU A 1033 2.13 0.94 -11.75
CA LEU A 1033 0.72 0.58 -11.49
C LEU A 1033 -0.10 1.76 -10.97
N PHE A 1034 0.56 2.73 -10.34
CA PHE A 1034 -0.14 3.81 -9.66
C PHE A 1034 0.71 5.07 -9.60
N SER A 1035 0.13 6.20 -10.02
CA SER A 1035 0.81 7.49 -9.99
C SER A 1035 0.75 8.14 -8.60
N PHE A 1036 1.91 8.57 -8.11
CA PHE A 1036 2.08 9.33 -6.87
C PHE A 1036 2.45 10.79 -7.18
N GLY A 1037 1.88 11.75 -6.45
CA GLY A 1037 2.37 13.13 -6.44
C GLY A 1037 3.63 13.28 -5.57
N ASP A 1038 4.74 13.74 -6.16
CA ASP A 1038 6.07 13.76 -5.50
C ASP A 1038 6.41 15.10 -4.83
N VAL A 1039 5.49 16.06 -4.85
CA VAL A 1039 5.64 17.30 -4.07
C VAL A 1039 5.30 16.99 -2.62
N SER A 1040 6.29 16.41 -1.92
CA SER A 1040 6.33 16.10 -0.50
C SER A 1040 5.19 15.23 0.03
N GLY A 1041 4.88 14.08 -0.58
CA GLY A 1041 4.06 13.01 0.02
C GLY A 1041 2.64 13.33 0.53
N ALA A 1042 2.19 14.58 0.54
CA ALA A 1042 1.14 15.09 1.42
C ALA A 1042 -0.14 15.52 0.72
N LEU A 1043 -0.19 15.58 -0.61
CA LEU A 1043 -1.25 16.30 -1.32
C LEU A 1043 -1.78 15.55 -2.55
N ASP A 1044 -1.71 14.22 -2.58
CA ASP A 1044 -2.41 13.46 -3.63
C ASP A 1044 -3.90 13.25 -3.29
N TRP A 1045 -4.75 14.11 -3.86
CA TRP A 1045 -6.21 14.06 -3.74
C TRP A 1045 -6.86 12.89 -4.49
N GLY A 1046 -6.16 12.22 -5.42
CA GLY A 1046 -6.66 11.01 -6.07
C GLY A 1046 -6.93 9.91 -5.04
N SER A 1047 -5.95 9.67 -4.16
CA SER A 1047 -6.04 8.70 -3.05
C SER A 1047 -7.12 9.05 -2.01
N LEU A 1048 -7.35 10.35 -1.75
CA LEU A 1048 -8.39 10.80 -0.81
C LEU A 1048 -9.78 10.59 -1.40
N THR A 1049 -9.95 10.89 -2.68
CA THR A 1049 -11.25 10.76 -3.36
C THR A 1049 -11.63 9.29 -3.48
N GLU A 1050 -10.69 8.41 -3.76
CA GLU A 1050 -10.91 6.96 -3.84
C GLU A 1050 -11.28 6.36 -2.47
N LYS A 1051 -10.57 6.75 -1.38
CA LYS A 1051 -10.90 6.35 0.00
C LYS A 1051 -12.23 6.92 0.50
N ILE A 1052 -12.56 8.16 0.10
CA ILE A 1052 -13.87 8.77 0.38
C ILE A 1052 -14.98 8.01 -0.39
N MET A 1053 -14.72 7.61 -1.62
CA MET A 1053 -15.68 6.89 -2.47
C MET A 1053 -15.87 5.43 -2.03
N SER A 1054 -14.86 4.79 -1.43
CA SER A 1054 -14.94 3.45 -0.84
C SER A 1054 -15.55 3.42 0.57
N GLY A 1055 -15.85 4.59 1.16
CA GLY A 1055 -16.40 4.69 2.52
C GLY A 1055 -15.36 4.60 3.64
N ASP A 1056 -14.07 4.51 3.30
CA ASP A 1056 -12.93 4.57 4.23
C ASP A 1056 -12.56 6.04 4.57
N ALA A 1057 -13.50 6.75 5.18
CA ALA A 1057 -13.25 8.11 5.65
C ALA A 1057 -12.12 8.15 6.71
N LYS A 1058 -11.95 7.09 7.52
CA LYS A 1058 -10.93 7.03 8.58
C LYS A 1058 -9.51 6.90 8.00
N GLY A 1059 -9.28 6.08 6.99
CA GLY A 1059 -8.00 5.97 6.27
C GLY A 1059 -7.68 7.15 5.36
N ALA A 1060 -8.71 7.89 4.91
CA ALA A 1060 -8.58 9.18 4.23
C ALA A 1060 -8.09 10.30 5.20
N PHE A 1061 -8.57 10.27 6.45
CA PHE A 1061 -8.14 11.17 7.53
C PHE A 1061 -6.75 10.81 8.07
N ALA A 1062 -6.46 9.54 8.32
CA ALA A 1062 -5.16 9.08 8.81
C ALA A 1062 -3.99 9.38 7.84
N ALA A 1063 -4.22 9.25 6.53
CA ALA A 1063 -3.20 9.53 5.51
C ALA A 1063 -2.78 11.00 5.42
N LYS A 1064 -3.69 11.94 5.71
CA LYS A 1064 -3.37 13.40 5.71
C LYS A 1064 -2.84 13.88 7.05
N VAL A 1065 -3.43 13.38 8.13
CA VAL A 1065 -3.06 13.76 9.49
C VAL A 1065 -1.74 13.10 9.90
N GLY A 1066 -1.39 11.92 9.38
CA GLY A 1066 -0.09 11.29 9.62
C GLY A 1066 1.11 12.09 9.07
N ILE A 1067 0.89 12.94 8.07
CA ILE A 1067 1.95 13.74 7.44
C ILE A 1067 2.14 15.10 8.13
N LEU A 1068 1.07 15.69 8.68
CA LEU A 1068 1.12 16.95 9.45
C LEU A 1068 1.27 16.72 10.97
N VAL A 1069 0.78 15.59 11.51
CA VAL A 1069 0.80 15.21 12.93
C VAL A 1069 1.85 14.11 13.20
N GLY A 1070 2.86 14.00 12.32
CA GLY A 1070 4.05 13.13 12.42
C GLY A 1070 4.22 12.45 13.77
N ILE A 1071 3.72 11.22 13.86
CA ILE A 1071 3.91 10.38 15.03
C ILE A 1071 5.31 9.77 14.89
N GLY A 1072 6.23 10.24 15.72
CA GLY A 1072 7.43 9.49 16.09
C GLY A 1072 6.99 8.08 16.50
N THR A 1073 7.58 7.09 15.82
CA THR A 1073 7.29 5.63 15.75
C THR A 1073 6.33 5.12 14.67
N GLU A 1074 5.48 5.92 14.03
CA GLU A 1074 4.66 5.45 12.89
C GLU A 1074 5.13 5.98 11.52
N ALA A 1075 6.06 6.95 11.52
CA ALA A 1075 6.65 7.52 10.32
C ALA A 1075 7.94 6.81 9.84
N VAL A 1076 8.05 5.49 10.03
CA VAL A 1076 9.05 4.69 9.32
C VAL A 1076 8.36 4.10 8.09
N CYS A 1077 8.93 4.33 6.91
CA CYS A 1077 8.40 4.07 5.55
C CYS A 1077 7.78 5.25 4.79
N GLY A 1078 8.08 6.50 5.18
CA GLY A 1078 7.84 7.68 4.32
C GLY A 1078 8.74 7.80 3.08
N ALA A 1079 9.52 6.75 2.76
CA ALA A 1079 10.39 6.71 1.58
C ALA A 1079 10.45 5.30 0.94
N ALA A 1080 9.53 4.38 1.30
CA ALA A 1080 9.56 2.97 0.87
C ALA A 1080 8.84 2.66 -0.45
N ALA A 1081 8.20 3.64 -1.09
CA ALA A 1081 7.44 3.44 -2.33
C ALA A 1081 8.29 3.54 -3.61
N ALA A 1082 9.63 3.62 -3.51
CA ALA A 1082 10.49 3.80 -4.68
C ALA A 1082 11.45 2.64 -5.00
N ALA A 1083 11.65 1.63 -4.14
CA ALA A 1083 12.31 0.41 -4.60
C ALA A 1083 12.06 -0.79 -3.67
N GLY A 1084 11.58 -1.88 -4.26
CA GLY A 1084 11.24 -3.12 -3.57
C GLY A 1084 10.36 -3.99 -4.44
N ALA A 1085 10.87 -4.41 -5.60
CA ALA A 1085 10.23 -5.47 -6.37
C ALA A 1085 10.30 -6.77 -5.55
N ALA A 1086 9.17 -7.13 -4.92
CA ALA A 1086 8.83 -8.50 -4.59
C ALA A 1086 7.49 -8.81 -5.29
N PRO A 1087 7.31 -9.99 -5.91
CA PRO A 1087 6.25 -10.17 -6.87
C PRO A 1087 4.99 -10.63 -6.17
N THR A 1088 4.01 -9.75 -6.12
CA THR A 1088 2.66 -10.10 -5.71
C THR A 1088 1.78 -10.07 -6.95
N LEU A 1089 1.45 -11.27 -7.41
CA LEU A 1089 0.34 -11.56 -8.30
C LEU A 1089 -0.95 -10.88 -7.86
N GLY A 1090 -1.65 -10.31 -8.85
CA GLY A 1090 -3.05 -9.97 -8.72
C GLY A 1090 -3.26 -8.64 -8.03
N ALA A 1091 -3.20 -7.57 -8.83
CA ALA A 1091 -3.66 -6.27 -8.43
C ALA A 1091 -5.10 -6.32 -7.88
N SER A 1092 -5.24 -6.00 -6.60
CA SER A 1092 -6.42 -5.36 -6.03
C SER A 1092 -5.94 -4.38 -4.96
N VAL A 1093 -6.28 -3.11 -5.15
CA VAL A 1093 -5.95 -2.02 -4.22
C VAL A 1093 -7.04 -1.96 -3.15
N GLY A 1094 -6.62 -2.14 -1.90
CA GLY A 1094 -7.42 -1.98 -0.70
C GLY A 1094 -6.54 -1.41 0.40
N ALA A 1095 -6.99 -0.32 1.02
CA ALA A 1095 -6.23 0.55 1.89
C ALA A 1095 -5.70 -0.12 3.17
N GLY A 1096 -4.49 0.28 3.61
CA GLY A 1096 -3.96 -0.04 4.94
C GLY A 1096 -2.52 0.43 5.15
N ILE A 1097 -2.31 1.73 5.37
CA ILE A 1097 -1.00 2.29 5.77
C ILE A 1097 -0.91 2.19 7.31
N THR A 1098 -0.04 1.34 7.88
CA THR A 1098 0.38 1.41 9.29
C THR A 1098 1.81 0.88 9.44
N GLY A 1099 2.69 1.73 10.00
CA GLY A 1099 4.07 1.55 10.49
C GLY A 1099 4.93 0.40 9.96
N CYS A 1100 6.07 0.73 9.33
CA CYS A 1100 7.27 -0.12 9.28
C CYS A 1100 7.03 -1.64 9.22
N THR A 1101 6.19 -2.11 8.30
CA THR A 1101 6.14 -3.51 7.94
C THR A 1101 7.28 -3.74 6.95
N VAL A 1102 8.41 -4.15 7.51
CA VAL A 1102 9.27 -5.09 6.79
C VAL A 1102 8.37 -6.22 6.30
N LEU A 1103 8.49 -6.54 5.02
CA LEU A 1103 7.92 -7.72 4.37
C LEU A 1103 7.91 -8.93 5.33
N SER A 1104 6.75 -9.17 5.91
CA SER A 1104 6.13 -10.49 6.04
C SER A 1104 5.01 -10.48 5.04
N ALA A 1105 5.20 -11.19 3.93
CA ALA A 1105 4.07 -11.63 3.12
C ALA A 1105 3.02 -12.21 4.07
N GLY A 1106 1.78 -11.76 3.93
CA GLY A 1106 0.75 -12.04 4.93
C GLY A 1106 -0.45 -11.12 4.72
N LEU A 1107 -0.95 -11.11 3.48
CA LEU A 1107 -2.31 -10.71 3.16
C LEU A 1107 -2.96 -11.95 2.56
N ALA A 1108 -3.76 -12.60 3.39
CA ALA A 1108 -4.66 -13.68 3.04
C ALA A 1108 -6.06 -13.26 3.48
N ALA A 1109 -6.96 -13.13 2.51
CA ALA A 1109 -8.41 -13.04 2.68
C ALA A 1109 -8.91 -11.78 3.44
N GLY A 1110 -9.36 -10.71 2.78
CA GLY A 1110 -10.46 -10.76 1.83
C GLY A 1110 -10.18 -10.14 0.48
N ALA A 1111 -9.78 -11.00 -0.46
CA ALA A 1111 -10.07 -10.77 -1.86
C ALA A 1111 -11.22 -11.71 -2.21
N THR A 1112 -12.44 -11.23 -1.98
CA THR A 1112 -13.55 -11.66 -2.81
C THR A 1112 -13.15 -11.41 -4.26
N ALA A 1113 -12.88 -12.46 -5.03
CA ALA A 1113 -12.98 -12.32 -6.46
C ALA A 1113 -14.47 -12.09 -6.75
N GLY A 1114 -14.78 -10.82 -6.92
CA GLY A 1114 -16.13 -10.29 -6.82
C GLY A 1114 -16.16 -8.91 -7.42
N THR A 1115 -15.68 -8.81 -8.66
CA THR A 1115 -16.14 -7.80 -9.62
C THR A 1115 -15.78 -6.35 -9.31
N GLU A 1116 -14.52 -5.98 -9.51
CA GLU A 1116 -14.10 -4.65 -10.03
C GLU A 1116 -12.61 -4.64 -10.43
N ALA A 1117 -12.05 -5.80 -10.82
CA ALA A 1117 -10.74 -5.85 -11.46
C ALA A 1117 -10.87 -5.25 -12.87
N ALA A 1118 -10.17 -4.12 -13.07
CA ALA A 1118 -10.26 -3.19 -14.18
C ALA A 1118 -11.57 -2.40 -14.27
N LEU A 1119 -11.64 -1.31 -13.47
CA LEU A 1119 -12.13 -0.01 -13.94
C LEU A 1119 -11.82 1.19 -13.03
#